data_AF-A0A3M7MJZ2-F1
#
_entry.id   AF-A0A3M7MJZ2-F1
#
_cell.length_a   1.000
_cell.length_b   1.000
_cell.length_c   1.000
_cell.angle_alpha   90.00
_cell.angle_beta   90.00
_cell.angle_gamma   90.00
#
_symmetry.space_group_name_H-M   'P 1'
#
loop_
_entity.id
_entity.type
_entity.pdbx_description
1 polymer ?
#
loop_
_entity_poly.entity_id
_entity_poly.type
_entity_poly.pdbx_seq_one_letter_code
_entity_poly.pdbx_strand_id
1 'polypeptide(L)'
;MASRKTTGKKIPDLPTSADEIVPFSHRAAGHEGISTSASGSVLIKPCTQHEIDFYRSAATDPRHEFFYAHMPTFYGDLKIAANQVQLGPLLSEQGGVAPLPAPPLPETDTAPAAEPGPATLAPPAAATTSSAPVNPTTDTWKPSQGKKLETGLAIALENAAAGFQRPCILDVKLGARLWADDAPLAKKQRFDDVAKESTSGSLGFRITGVKVWLGEDKEAQKDHLSRLPAISRDESLFTLDEQGYVGYEKQYGRKFNKDNVKEGFTTYLGGLNDQGKLQRKHAKLIRDRFIRELESIVFVLENEESRMYSASVLLVYEGDDEKLEAAQQYEDEQKKKDDDAGQEQEEVSAFPSKAGPKSPRKQAASTVSLQLRKVIGTTTSGPAGLACCASNSSFAYCAGAVAVLSTLEADGAVTTRYYKSRPTTTAVNPSRSYYDTGSPSHTPTRRRPSAFADRTPTDSDRGGAVGRERVDEGSQTWAARERIKTVTCVALNENGRWLAVGETGYMPRVLLYSTASGTPTDVPTSIISDHSIGVRTVAFSPDSRFLASLGTLTDGFLYVWSLNCRTGSLTLHSANKCTTPIADMIWCGSQLITIGTRHVKVWQPGQALPSSPQRLSRRVSTEKVASPGPATLSGRNALLGALVECNFTCAVAIRPTLVLVGTDAGHLCALNVSGSYPELKLLKMFDFEINALAWQPSRQRLVLGGQYGIAYEDLSVIDQILDSPPLVPGSRARSPRKGHRLSAARRSLGLDHTSNTGLSAVGCVSSQLIILDGDGNLLAESNADQNAADSAQTFACHNGSIQGVASFPPGSEHGAFFTWTKNGDLCFWETGGALRHKAYIRLEQQDLDGDLGQNELRIVRFSRKTSLFVAGDRFGMLQLVAPSDWNALWIGRAHGTEVTDIAIHDDSSFIATSSRDQTLQLFLHRENSLELVQTMDDHIGAVNNLLFNSTGSILLSCSADRTVFVRERVHRQGEGVSSTAYLPTRIITLRSAPLSMAFLDSKCETLLVSTMDRHITKVDVTSGTVIESSKITDPESEDRVALNRIAVISRHGHGEGDANFLVGFSSADKSLRVYDNDKILLLTREHGHTEGISDMCILEDSGPTWTLVSTGLDRTIMVWALTIAQPLSPPAVVLEACATDRLTAVNGEVTPGKCSPVSLPPLRKVLTKGEAQTTAISAGRPSRPSDGPAAKHQSSPRLRVYRDGHRADLQNSSRVL
;
A
#
# COMPACT_ATOMS: atom_id res chain seq x y z
N MET A 1 -8.63 6.22 4.03
CA MET A 1 -9.05 7.49 4.64
C MET A 1 -10.39 7.89 4.05
N ALA A 2 -11.30 8.47 4.83
CA ALA A 2 -12.24 9.43 4.27
C ALA A 2 -11.52 10.79 4.32
N SER A 3 -11.35 11.47 3.18
CA SER A 3 -10.96 12.88 3.23
C SER A 3 -12.01 13.64 4.05
N ARG A 4 -11.58 14.56 4.90
CA ARG A 4 -12.43 15.43 5.72
C ARG A 4 -13.17 16.39 4.77
N LYS A 5 -14.20 15.87 4.08
CA LYS A 5 -14.93 16.55 2.99
C LYS A 5 -15.14 18.01 3.36
N THR A 6 -14.49 18.90 2.62
CA THR A 6 -14.82 20.31 2.57
C THR A 6 -16.15 20.48 1.83
N THR A 7 -17.22 19.95 2.44
CA THR A 7 -18.58 20.44 2.18
C THR A 7 -18.54 21.96 2.37
N GLY A 8 -19.24 22.68 1.51
CA GLY A 8 -19.11 24.13 1.37
C GLY A 8 -19.57 24.91 2.61
N LYS A 9 -18.78 24.88 3.69
CA LYS A 9 -18.82 25.89 4.74
C LYS A 9 -18.64 27.23 4.04
N LYS A 10 -19.60 28.14 4.20
CA LYS A 10 -19.36 29.55 3.91
C LYS A 10 -18.05 29.96 4.59
N ILE A 11 -17.20 30.67 3.85
CA ILE A 11 -16.06 31.36 4.46
C ILE A 11 -16.64 32.26 5.56
N PRO A 12 -16.24 32.13 6.82
CA PRO A 12 -16.76 32.95 7.89
C PRO A 12 -16.29 34.40 7.68
N ASP A 13 -17.19 35.35 7.89
CA ASP A 13 -16.86 36.77 7.77
C ASP A 13 -15.69 37.12 8.70
N LEU A 14 -14.58 37.60 8.12
CA LEU A 14 -13.39 37.99 8.89
C LEU A 14 -13.66 39.33 9.58
N PRO A 15 -13.25 39.50 10.85
CA PRO A 15 -13.59 40.68 11.63
C PRO A 15 -12.98 41.95 11.02
N THR A 16 -13.83 42.92 10.70
CA THR A 16 -13.47 44.15 9.99
C THR A 16 -13.16 45.31 10.94
N SER A 17 -13.68 45.28 12.17
CA SER A 17 -13.41 46.24 13.23
C SER A 17 -12.73 45.58 14.45
N ALA A 18 -12.17 46.41 15.34
CA ALA A 18 -11.58 45.93 16.59
C ALA A 18 -12.65 45.44 17.59
N ASP A 19 -13.88 45.98 17.52
CA ASP A 19 -14.99 45.64 18.43
C ASP A 19 -15.57 44.23 18.13
N GLU A 20 -15.33 43.70 16.93
CA GLU A 20 -15.65 42.32 16.54
C GLU A 20 -14.67 41.28 17.11
N ILE A 21 -13.62 41.68 17.85
CA ILE A 21 -12.56 40.81 18.35
C ILE A 21 -12.67 40.62 19.87
N VAL A 22 -13.18 39.46 20.30
CA VAL A 22 -13.42 39.14 21.72
C VAL A 22 -12.38 38.17 22.29
N PRO A 23 -12.07 38.18 23.61
CA PRO A 23 -11.10 37.26 24.21
C PRO A 23 -11.53 35.78 24.12
N PHE A 24 -10.60 34.87 23.84
CA PHE A 24 -10.91 33.44 23.71
C PHE A 24 -11.00 32.72 25.08
N SER A 25 -12.21 32.31 25.47
CA SER A 25 -12.57 31.72 26.78
C SER A 25 -12.15 30.25 26.99
N HIS A 26 -11.95 29.47 25.93
CA HIS A 26 -11.71 28.02 26.01
C HIS A 26 -10.22 27.64 25.91
N ARG A 27 -9.31 28.55 26.29
CA ARG A 27 -7.86 28.31 26.28
C ARG A 27 -7.45 27.31 27.37
N ALA A 28 -7.04 26.09 26.98
CA ALA A 28 -6.47 25.10 27.90
C ALA A 28 -4.99 25.39 28.28
N ALA A 29 -4.22 25.95 27.35
CA ALA A 29 -2.87 26.49 27.58
C ALA A 29 -2.50 27.46 26.44
N GLY A 30 -1.42 28.24 26.59
CA GLY A 30 -0.89 29.09 25.52
C GLY A 30 -0.26 30.39 26.03
N HIS A 31 -0.12 31.35 25.13
CA HIS A 31 0.20 32.75 25.44
C HIS A 31 -1.07 33.56 25.72
N GLU A 32 -0.91 34.74 26.29
CA GLU A 32 -1.95 35.77 26.39
C GLU A 32 -2.20 36.48 25.06
N GLY A 33 -3.41 37.02 24.89
CA GLY A 33 -3.81 37.76 23.68
C GLY A 33 -4.32 36.91 22.51
N ILE A 34 -4.68 35.64 22.75
CA ILE A 34 -5.50 34.86 21.79
C ILE A 34 -6.95 35.37 21.89
N SER A 35 -7.52 35.71 20.74
CA SER A 35 -8.90 36.21 20.61
C SER A 35 -9.69 35.37 19.61
N THR A 36 -10.97 35.67 19.45
CA THR A 36 -11.85 35.09 18.45
C THR A 36 -12.76 36.17 17.86
N SER A 37 -13.36 35.93 16.70
CA SER A 37 -14.44 36.77 16.17
C SER A 37 -15.64 36.76 17.13
N ALA A 38 -16.48 37.80 17.10
CA ALA A 38 -17.72 37.86 17.90
C ALA A 38 -18.69 36.71 17.60
N SER A 39 -18.61 36.11 16.42
CA SER A 39 -19.30 34.88 16.00
C SER A 39 -18.73 33.59 16.58
N GLY A 40 -17.55 33.63 17.20
CA GLY A 40 -16.82 32.48 17.73
C GLY A 40 -16.20 31.55 16.68
N SER A 41 -16.36 31.81 15.38
CA SER A 41 -15.93 30.90 14.30
C SER A 41 -14.46 31.01 13.92
N VAL A 42 -13.84 32.19 14.06
CA VAL A 42 -12.46 32.46 13.64
C VAL A 42 -11.59 32.73 14.86
N LEU A 43 -10.54 31.93 15.05
CA LEU A 43 -9.52 32.14 16.08
C LEU A 43 -8.46 33.12 15.56
N ILE A 44 -8.15 34.15 16.36
CA ILE A 44 -7.13 35.16 16.05
C ILE A 44 -5.95 34.96 17.00
N LYS A 45 -4.79 34.59 16.45
CA LYS A 45 -3.59 34.27 17.22
C LYS A 45 -2.46 35.24 16.85
N PRO A 46 -1.96 36.07 17.79
CA PRO A 46 -0.73 36.84 17.62
C PRO A 46 0.46 35.94 17.28
N CYS A 47 1.24 36.32 16.29
CA CYS A 47 2.22 35.45 15.63
C CYS A 47 3.49 36.20 15.20
N THR A 48 4.48 35.43 14.74
CA THR A 48 5.66 35.91 14.02
C THR A 48 5.47 35.76 12.50
N GLN A 49 6.24 36.49 11.69
CA GLN A 49 6.20 36.36 10.22
C GLN A 49 6.43 34.91 9.77
N HIS A 50 7.40 34.22 10.39
CA HIS A 50 7.70 32.82 10.10
C HIS A 50 6.53 31.85 10.37
N GLU A 51 5.61 32.19 11.28
CA GLU A 51 4.36 31.44 11.45
C GLU A 51 3.35 31.74 10.34
N ILE A 52 3.25 32.99 9.86
CA ILE A 52 2.43 33.32 8.68
C ILE A 52 2.93 32.54 7.47
N ASP A 53 4.25 32.55 7.24
CA ASP A 53 4.88 31.88 6.11
C ASP A 53 4.63 30.36 6.14
N PHE A 54 4.71 29.74 7.33
CA PHE A 54 4.39 28.33 7.54
C PHE A 54 2.92 27.99 7.25
N TYR A 55 1.97 28.75 7.81
CA TYR A 55 0.53 28.49 7.57
C TYR A 55 0.14 28.78 6.11
N ARG A 56 0.74 29.78 5.47
CA ARG A 56 0.53 30.08 4.05
C ARG A 56 1.09 28.96 3.16
N SER A 57 2.34 28.53 3.39
CA SER A 57 2.96 27.41 2.68
C SER A 57 2.11 26.13 2.75
N ALA A 58 1.68 25.72 3.95
CA ALA A 58 0.82 24.56 4.12
C ALA A 58 -0.53 24.69 3.40
N ALA A 59 -1.11 25.89 3.35
CA ALA A 59 -2.41 26.14 2.71
C ALA A 59 -2.34 26.27 1.17
N THR A 60 -1.19 26.65 0.59
CA THR A 60 -1.06 26.91 -0.85
C THR A 60 -0.27 25.86 -1.62
N ASP A 61 0.50 25.00 -0.95
CA ASP A 61 1.38 24.03 -1.60
C ASP A 61 0.70 22.64 -1.72
N PRO A 62 0.48 22.12 -2.94
CA PRO A 62 -0.13 20.80 -3.13
C PRO A 62 0.68 19.63 -2.53
N ARG A 63 1.98 19.82 -2.25
CA ARG A 63 2.82 18.80 -1.57
C ARG A 63 2.41 18.58 -0.11
N HIS A 64 1.65 19.52 0.47
CA HIS A 64 1.22 19.52 1.87
C HIS A 64 -0.30 19.36 2.05
N GLU A 65 -1.05 18.94 1.02
CA GLU A 65 -2.52 18.78 1.09
C GLU A 65 -2.95 17.88 2.26
N PHE A 66 -2.25 16.76 2.48
CA PHE A 66 -2.57 15.83 3.57
C PHE A 66 -2.16 16.34 4.95
N PHE A 67 -1.05 17.08 5.05
CA PHE A 67 -0.63 17.76 6.27
C PHE A 67 -1.59 18.90 6.65
N TYR A 68 -1.99 19.71 5.68
CA TYR A 68 -2.95 20.80 5.88
C TYR A 68 -4.36 20.31 6.22
N ALA A 69 -4.79 19.15 5.71
CA ALA A 69 -6.07 18.53 6.10
C ALA A 69 -6.18 18.20 7.61
N HIS A 70 -5.04 18.10 8.32
CA HIS A 70 -4.94 17.91 9.77
C HIS A 70 -4.67 19.21 10.55
N MET A 71 -4.53 20.35 9.87
CA MET A 71 -4.38 21.67 10.48
C MET A 71 -5.75 22.38 10.59
N PRO A 72 -5.90 23.37 11.51
CA PRO A 72 -7.02 24.31 11.44
C PRO A 72 -6.94 25.11 10.15
N THR A 73 -8.06 25.27 9.43
CA THR A 73 -8.09 26.03 8.16
C THR A 73 -7.49 27.42 8.34
N PHE A 74 -6.55 27.80 7.48
CA PHE A 74 -5.95 29.13 7.46
C PHE A 74 -6.80 30.08 6.62
N TYR A 75 -7.25 31.18 7.22
CA TYR A 75 -8.07 32.20 6.55
C TYR A 75 -7.28 33.45 6.16
N GLY A 76 -6.03 33.60 6.59
CA GLY A 76 -5.15 34.71 6.23
C GLY A 76 -4.43 35.36 7.42
N ASP A 77 -3.63 36.38 7.12
CA ASP A 77 -2.90 37.20 8.08
C ASP A 77 -3.52 38.59 8.28
N LEU A 78 -3.43 39.08 9.52
CA LEU A 78 -4.01 40.34 10.00
C LEU A 78 -2.91 41.23 10.57
N LYS A 79 -2.88 42.49 10.13
CA LYS A 79 -2.07 43.54 10.76
C LYS A 79 -2.91 44.27 11.79
N ILE A 80 -2.50 44.18 13.05
CA ILE A 80 -3.18 44.82 14.18
C ILE A 80 -2.49 46.15 14.48
N ALA A 81 -2.89 47.20 13.79
CA ALA A 81 -2.51 48.57 14.14
C ALA A 81 -3.40 49.07 15.29
N ALA A 82 -2.92 50.06 16.04
CA ALA A 82 -3.52 50.46 17.32
C ALA A 82 -4.97 50.99 17.28
N ASN A 83 -5.55 51.24 16.09
CA ASN A 83 -6.96 51.60 15.88
C ASN A 83 -7.55 51.08 14.55
N GLN A 84 -6.85 50.21 13.80
CA GLN A 84 -7.33 49.64 12.54
C GLN A 84 -6.81 48.21 12.35
N VAL A 85 -7.70 47.31 11.96
CA VAL A 85 -7.35 45.97 11.47
C VAL A 85 -7.24 46.05 9.95
N GLN A 86 -6.10 45.66 9.39
CA GLN A 86 -5.89 45.65 7.94
C GLN A 86 -5.63 44.21 7.46
N LEU A 87 -6.51 43.73 6.58
CA LEU A 87 -6.43 42.40 5.96
C LEU A 87 -5.24 42.31 5.00
N GLY A 88 -4.50 41.21 5.05
CA GLY A 88 -3.54 40.85 4.01
C GLY A 88 -4.24 40.44 2.70
N PRO A 89 -3.64 40.67 1.52
CA PRO A 89 -4.27 40.37 0.24
C PRO A 89 -4.21 38.87 -0.10
N LEU A 90 -5.30 38.15 0.18
CA LEU A 90 -5.67 36.86 -0.42
C LEU A 90 -7.19 36.68 -0.27
N LEU A 91 -7.85 36.11 -1.29
CA LEU A 91 -9.32 36.05 -1.49
C LEU A 91 -9.99 37.36 -1.96
N SER A 92 -9.68 37.77 -3.19
CA SER A 92 -10.61 38.54 -4.04
C SER A 92 -11.53 37.57 -4.80
N GLU A 93 -12.86 37.77 -4.76
CA GLU A 93 -13.86 36.81 -5.28
C GLU A 93 -13.86 36.58 -6.81
N GLN A 94 -12.98 37.23 -7.58
CA GLN A 94 -12.94 37.12 -9.03
C GLN A 94 -11.53 36.80 -9.52
N GLY A 95 -11.42 35.71 -10.30
CA GLY A 95 -10.19 35.36 -11.00
C GLY A 95 -9.94 36.30 -12.17
N GLY A 96 -8.93 37.15 -12.06
CA GLY A 96 -8.52 38.07 -13.13
C GLY A 96 -7.14 38.65 -12.85
N VAL A 97 -6.24 38.59 -13.83
CA VAL A 97 -4.90 39.17 -13.71
C VAL A 97 -5.00 40.68 -13.90
N ALA A 98 -4.76 41.45 -12.84
CA ALA A 98 -4.60 42.90 -12.92
C ALA A 98 -3.14 43.27 -13.19
N PRO A 99 -2.84 44.17 -14.16
CA PRO A 99 -1.47 44.60 -14.45
C PRO A 99 -0.90 45.52 -13.35
N LEU A 100 0.42 45.49 -13.18
CA LEU A 100 1.14 46.32 -12.21
C LEU A 100 0.98 47.82 -12.49
N PRO A 101 0.61 48.65 -11.49
CA PRO A 101 0.74 50.10 -11.57
C PRO A 101 2.21 50.50 -11.58
N ALA A 102 2.60 51.42 -12.47
CA ALA A 102 3.93 52.01 -12.45
C ALA A 102 4.12 52.94 -11.23
N PRO A 103 5.32 53.01 -10.63
CA PRO A 103 5.57 53.90 -9.50
C PRO A 103 5.57 55.37 -9.93
N PRO A 104 5.00 56.29 -9.14
CA PRO A 104 5.01 57.73 -9.45
C PRO A 104 6.42 58.33 -9.25
N LEU A 105 6.80 59.22 -10.16
CA LEU A 105 8.02 60.02 -10.05
C LEU A 105 7.85 61.14 -9.01
N PRO A 106 8.85 61.41 -8.14
CA PRO A 106 8.91 62.66 -7.39
C PRO A 106 9.52 63.79 -8.24
N GLU A 107 8.87 64.95 -8.25
CA GLU A 107 9.37 66.17 -8.90
C GLU A 107 10.57 66.75 -8.13
N THR A 108 11.62 67.21 -8.83
CA THR A 108 12.60 68.18 -8.32
C THR A 108 13.23 68.95 -9.49
N ASP A 109 13.51 70.24 -9.30
CA ASP A 109 13.79 71.19 -10.38
C ASP A 109 15.26 71.27 -10.85
N THR A 110 15.40 71.39 -12.17
CA THR A 110 16.44 72.14 -12.93
C THR A 110 17.95 71.97 -12.65
N ALA A 111 18.62 71.35 -13.64
CA ALA A 111 19.75 71.93 -14.42
C ALA A 111 21.18 72.03 -13.80
N PRO A 112 22.26 72.16 -14.63
CA PRO A 112 22.49 71.47 -15.92
C PRO A 112 23.93 70.97 -16.19
N ALA A 113 24.03 69.94 -17.05
CA ALA A 113 25.05 69.68 -18.09
C ALA A 113 26.58 69.70 -17.79
N ALA A 114 27.24 68.55 -18.05
CA ALA A 114 28.43 68.46 -18.90
C ALA A 114 28.71 67.02 -19.38
N GLU A 115 28.94 66.85 -20.69
CA GLU A 115 29.61 65.71 -21.35
C GLU A 115 30.85 66.28 -22.10
N PRO A 116 31.83 65.51 -22.65
CA PRO A 116 31.72 64.12 -23.16
C PRO A 116 32.94 63.18 -22.96
N GLY A 117 32.82 61.93 -23.44
CA GLY A 117 33.91 61.25 -24.18
C GLY A 117 34.51 59.96 -23.56
N PRO A 118 35.06 59.02 -24.37
CA PRO A 118 35.20 57.60 -23.95
C PRO A 118 36.62 56.98 -24.01
N ALA A 119 36.93 56.03 -23.12
CA ALA A 119 37.97 55.01 -23.33
C ALA A 119 37.91 53.77 -22.37
N THR A 120 37.37 52.65 -22.88
CA THR A 120 38.06 51.33 -22.97
C THR A 120 38.48 50.51 -21.71
N LEU A 121 37.75 49.40 -21.49
CA LEU A 121 38.13 48.06 -20.95
C LEU A 121 38.33 47.78 -19.44
N ALA A 122 38.12 46.48 -19.13
CA ALA A 122 38.27 45.71 -17.87
C ALA A 122 36.96 45.46 -17.04
N PRO A 123 36.81 44.28 -16.38
CA PRO A 123 35.50 43.73 -16.02
C PRO A 123 34.99 44.11 -14.61
N PRO A 124 33.66 44.07 -14.37
CA PRO A 124 33.07 44.31 -13.06
C PRO A 124 33.23 43.12 -12.11
N ALA A 125 33.64 43.39 -10.88
CA ALA A 125 33.55 42.45 -9.76
C ALA A 125 32.12 42.45 -9.14
N ALA A 126 31.83 41.47 -8.29
CA ALA A 126 30.51 41.31 -7.68
C ALA A 126 30.10 42.53 -6.81
N ALA A 127 28.88 43.03 -7.03
CA ALA A 127 28.33 44.15 -6.27
C ALA A 127 27.68 43.66 -4.96
N THR A 128 28.33 43.94 -3.83
CA THR A 128 27.73 43.81 -2.49
C THR A 128 26.63 44.85 -2.28
N THR A 129 25.40 44.41 -1.99
CA THR A 129 24.38 45.27 -1.39
C THR A 129 24.69 45.51 0.08
N SER A 130 24.81 46.77 0.48
CA SER A 130 25.19 47.16 1.83
C SER A 130 23.99 47.11 2.79
N SER A 131 23.94 46.12 3.68
CA SER A 131 23.18 46.24 4.93
C SER A 131 23.98 47.10 5.92
N ALA A 132 23.29 48.04 6.59
CA ALA A 132 23.93 48.86 7.61
C ALA A 132 24.34 47.99 8.83
N PRO A 133 25.49 48.25 9.47
CA PRO A 133 25.94 47.46 10.61
C PRO A 133 25.03 47.69 11.82
N VAL A 134 24.14 46.72 12.08
CA VAL A 134 23.40 46.64 13.34
C VAL A 134 24.42 46.38 14.45
N ASN A 135 24.64 47.36 15.32
CA ASN A 135 25.45 47.18 16.52
C ASN A 135 24.91 45.98 17.31
N PRO A 136 25.75 45.00 17.69
CA PRO A 136 25.31 43.87 18.49
C PRO A 136 25.04 44.34 19.92
N THR A 137 23.80 44.76 20.21
CA THR A 137 23.36 44.94 21.59
C THR A 137 23.48 43.60 22.30
N THR A 138 24.04 43.61 23.50
CA THR A 138 24.14 42.42 24.36
C THR A 138 22.80 42.14 25.02
N ASP A 139 21.75 41.99 24.21
CA ASP A 139 20.40 41.68 24.68
C ASP A 139 20.33 40.22 25.15
N THR A 140 20.56 40.07 26.45
CA THR A 140 20.29 38.83 27.19
C THR A 140 18.88 38.36 26.87
N TRP A 141 18.74 37.17 26.27
CA TRP A 141 17.44 36.62 25.89
C TRP A 141 16.51 36.52 27.12
N LYS A 142 15.50 37.38 27.16
CA LYS A 142 14.49 37.42 28.23
C LYS A 142 13.31 36.53 27.87
N PRO A 143 12.94 35.55 28.71
CA PRO A 143 11.69 34.82 28.55
C PRO A 143 10.47 35.75 28.57
N SER A 144 9.54 35.60 27.64
CA SER A 144 8.25 36.32 27.63
C SER A 144 7.28 35.87 28.75
N GLN A 145 7.62 34.79 29.47
CA GLN A 145 6.88 34.23 30.62
C GLN A 145 5.38 33.92 30.41
N GLY A 146 4.87 33.95 29.17
CA GLY A 146 3.46 33.71 28.84
C GLY A 146 2.71 34.96 28.37
N LYS A 147 3.31 36.15 28.54
CA LYS A 147 2.78 37.43 28.06
C LYS A 147 2.51 37.42 26.55
N LYS A 148 1.66 38.35 26.12
CA LYS A 148 1.30 38.63 24.73
C LYS A 148 2.54 38.84 23.85
N LEU A 149 2.45 38.40 22.59
CA LEU A 149 3.42 38.70 21.55
C LEU A 149 3.15 40.09 20.97
N GLU A 150 4.10 41.01 21.14
CA GLU A 150 4.02 42.40 20.69
C GLU A 150 4.60 42.58 19.27
N THR A 151 4.15 41.74 18.33
CA THR A 151 4.64 41.71 16.94
C THR A 151 3.84 42.58 15.96
N GLY A 152 2.62 43.00 16.35
CA GLY A 152 1.67 43.68 15.46
C GLY A 152 1.03 42.76 14.40
N LEU A 153 1.37 41.47 14.40
CA LEU A 153 0.94 40.46 13.42
C LEU A 153 0.10 39.38 14.10
N ALA A 154 -0.96 38.93 13.42
CA ALA A 154 -1.76 37.78 13.82
C ALA A 154 -2.15 36.93 12.60
N ILE A 155 -2.47 35.66 12.85
CA ILE A 155 -3.11 34.75 11.88
C ILE A 155 -4.57 34.50 12.26
N ALA A 156 -5.43 34.40 11.25
CA ALA A 156 -6.81 33.96 11.35
C ALA A 156 -6.92 32.47 11.00
N LEU A 157 -7.49 31.68 11.90
CA LEU A 157 -7.61 30.22 11.80
C LEU A 157 -9.05 29.75 12.09
N GLU A 158 -9.41 28.56 11.61
CA GLU A 158 -10.59 27.82 12.07
C GLU A 158 -10.52 27.63 13.60
N ASN A 159 -11.52 28.14 14.34
CA ASN A 159 -11.63 27.82 15.75
C ASN A 159 -12.09 26.35 15.91
N ALA A 160 -11.16 25.47 16.28
CA ALA A 160 -11.43 24.04 16.49
C ALA A 160 -12.44 23.74 17.62
N ALA A 161 -12.79 24.73 18.45
CA ALA A 161 -13.86 24.63 19.46
C ALA A 161 -15.20 25.24 19.00
N ALA A 162 -15.30 25.79 17.78
CA ALA A 162 -16.55 26.33 17.25
C ALA A 162 -17.56 25.21 16.95
N GLY A 163 -18.83 25.43 17.33
CA GLY A 163 -19.92 24.45 17.19
C GLY A 163 -20.08 23.49 18.36
N PHE A 164 -19.12 23.43 19.29
CA PHE A 164 -19.26 22.71 20.56
C PHE A 164 -19.96 23.58 21.63
N GLN A 165 -20.80 22.98 22.46
CA GLN A 165 -21.51 23.64 23.58
C GLN A 165 -20.69 23.60 24.89
N ARG A 166 -19.99 22.50 25.16
CA ARG A 166 -19.09 22.30 26.31
C ARG A 166 -17.75 21.68 25.87
N PRO A 167 -16.95 22.37 25.01
CA PRO A 167 -15.72 21.83 24.44
C PRO A 167 -14.67 21.46 25.51
N CYS A 168 -14.36 20.16 25.58
CA CYS A 168 -13.27 19.62 26.40
C CYS A 168 -11.99 19.52 25.56
N ILE A 169 -10.92 20.18 26.00
CA ILE A 169 -9.70 20.44 25.21
C ILE A 169 -8.45 19.92 25.93
N LEU A 170 -7.57 19.24 25.20
CA LEU A 170 -6.25 18.80 25.64
C LEU A 170 -5.16 19.33 24.69
N ASP A 171 -4.18 20.04 25.24
CA ASP A 171 -2.99 20.53 24.54
C ASP A 171 -1.80 19.60 24.83
N VAL A 172 -1.28 18.94 23.79
CA VAL A 172 -0.10 18.06 23.85
C VAL A 172 1.02 18.62 22.98
N LYS A 173 2.06 19.17 23.61
CA LYS A 173 3.24 19.65 22.88
C LYS A 173 4.17 18.52 22.44
N LEU A 174 4.53 18.55 21.17
CA LEU A 174 5.45 17.60 20.53
C LEU A 174 6.91 18.04 20.66
N GLY A 175 7.81 17.09 20.42
CA GLY A 175 9.26 17.28 20.35
C GLY A 175 10.00 16.85 21.62
N ALA A 176 11.07 16.09 21.43
CA ALA A 176 12.10 15.85 22.45
C ALA A 176 13.08 17.02 22.57
N ARG A 177 13.35 17.71 21.44
CA ARG A 177 14.10 18.96 21.36
C ARG A 177 13.11 20.12 21.18
N LEU A 178 13.25 21.18 21.97
CA LEU A 178 12.25 22.25 22.10
C LEU A 178 12.74 23.62 21.58
N TRP A 179 13.81 23.65 20.77
CA TRP A 179 14.46 24.87 20.28
C TRP A 179 14.93 24.72 18.83
N ALA A 180 14.84 25.80 18.04
CA ALA A 180 15.30 25.89 16.66
C ALA A 180 16.83 26.09 16.55
N ASP A 181 17.44 25.74 15.42
CA ASP A 181 18.90 25.63 15.27
C ASP A 181 19.64 26.97 15.46
N ASP A 182 18.97 28.07 15.14
CA ASP A 182 19.37 29.47 15.33
C ASP A 182 19.36 29.94 16.80
N ALA A 183 18.61 29.25 17.68
CA ALA A 183 18.25 29.79 19.00
C ALA A 183 19.48 30.17 19.87
N PRO A 184 19.44 31.29 20.62
CA PRO A 184 20.52 31.67 21.53
C PRO A 184 20.84 30.59 22.57
N LEU A 185 22.10 30.47 23.00
CA LEU A 185 22.55 29.41 23.92
C LEU A 185 21.73 29.34 25.22
N ALA A 186 21.39 30.47 25.82
CA ALA A 186 20.53 30.54 27.01
C ALA A 186 19.08 30.06 26.76
N LYS A 187 18.57 30.24 25.53
CA LYS A 187 17.28 29.69 25.09
C LYS A 187 17.38 28.18 24.95
N LYS A 188 18.44 27.67 24.30
CA LYS A 188 18.70 26.23 24.13
C LYS A 188 18.80 25.51 25.47
N GLN A 189 19.73 25.92 26.35
CA GLN A 189 19.93 25.35 27.70
C GLN A 189 18.62 25.24 28.49
N ARG A 190 17.88 26.35 28.64
CA ARG A 190 16.61 26.35 29.38
C ARG A 190 15.58 25.39 28.79
N PHE A 191 15.53 25.25 27.47
CA PHE A 191 14.60 24.34 26.81
C PHE A 191 15.06 22.87 26.87
N ASP A 192 16.36 22.60 26.94
CA ASP A 192 16.89 21.26 27.27
C ASP A 192 16.54 20.86 28.70
N ASP A 193 16.63 21.78 29.66
CA ASP A 193 16.22 21.52 31.04
C ASP A 193 14.72 21.26 31.15
N VAL A 194 13.88 22.03 30.45
CA VAL A 194 12.43 21.75 30.33
C VAL A 194 12.15 20.39 29.69
N ALA A 195 13.00 19.92 28.76
CA ALA A 195 12.88 18.58 28.18
C ALA A 195 13.26 17.47 29.17
N LYS A 196 14.32 17.66 29.98
CA LYS A 196 14.72 16.73 31.07
C LYS A 196 13.66 16.66 32.18
N GLU A 197 13.08 17.80 32.56
CA GLU A 197 12.06 17.95 33.61
C GLU A 197 10.66 17.43 33.22
N SER A 198 10.47 16.83 32.04
CA SER A 198 9.14 16.42 31.57
C SER A 198 9.18 15.20 30.65
N THR A 199 8.00 14.69 30.28
CA THR A 199 7.87 13.60 29.31
C THR A 199 8.43 13.95 27.93
N SER A 200 8.70 15.22 27.59
CA SER A 200 9.29 15.57 26.29
C SER A 200 10.62 14.86 26.05
N GLY A 201 11.54 14.86 27.01
CA GLY A 201 12.84 14.21 26.86
C GLY A 201 12.80 12.67 26.89
N SER A 202 11.73 12.07 27.42
CA SER A 202 11.62 10.61 27.64
C SER A 202 10.58 9.89 26.77
N LEU A 203 9.65 10.63 26.17
CA LEU A 203 8.57 10.16 25.29
C LEU A 203 8.40 10.98 23.99
N GLY A 204 9.11 12.11 23.83
CA GLY A 204 8.98 12.98 22.65
C GLY A 204 7.75 13.90 22.66
N PHE A 205 6.94 13.90 23.72
CA PHE A 205 5.78 14.80 23.88
C PHE A 205 5.52 15.13 25.36
N ARG A 206 4.70 16.15 25.65
CA ARG A 206 4.15 16.39 27.00
C ARG A 206 2.76 17.03 26.94
N ILE A 207 1.95 16.74 27.94
CA ILE A 207 0.71 17.49 28.21
C ILE A 207 1.11 18.90 28.68
N THR A 208 0.48 19.94 28.14
CA THR A 208 0.72 21.34 28.54
C THR A 208 -0.52 22.08 29.03
N GLY A 209 -1.72 21.59 28.72
CA GLY A 209 -2.98 22.09 29.28
C GLY A 209 -4.12 21.10 29.10
N VAL A 210 -5.05 21.06 30.05
CA VAL A 210 -6.27 20.25 29.99
C VAL A 210 -7.42 21.12 30.48
N LYS A 211 -8.52 21.27 29.71
CA LYS A 211 -9.76 21.89 30.17
C LYS A 211 -10.93 20.94 29.90
N VAL A 212 -11.65 20.55 30.93
CA VAL A 212 -12.67 19.48 30.88
C VAL A 212 -13.91 19.92 31.64
N TRP A 213 -15.08 19.78 31.03
CA TRP A 213 -16.36 20.09 31.66
C TRP A 213 -16.81 18.94 32.58
N LEU A 214 -17.31 19.28 33.78
CA LEU A 214 -17.72 18.33 34.81
C LEU A 214 -19.22 18.42 35.19
N GLY A 215 -20.00 19.25 34.49
CA GLY A 215 -21.35 19.61 34.88
C GLY A 215 -21.41 20.82 35.82
N GLU A 216 -22.61 21.36 36.03
CA GLU A 216 -22.84 22.56 36.86
C GLU A 216 -23.18 22.22 38.32
N ASP A 217 -23.45 20.95 38.63
CA ASP A 217 -23.67 20.45 39.98
C ASP A 217 -22.35 20.31 40.77
N LYS A 218 -22.26 21.04 41.89
CA LYS A 218 -21.09 21.09 42.78
C LYS A 218 -20.91 19.85 43.64
N GLU A 219 -21.91 18.99 43.77
CA GLU A 219 -21.76 17.68 44.42
C GLU A 219 -21.23 16.63 43.43
N ALA A 220 -21.82 16.55 42.23
CA ALA A 220 -21.29 15.74 41.13
C ALA A 220 -19.82 16.10 40.79
N GLN A 221 -19.46 17.39 40.73
CA GLN A 221 -18.07 17.83 40.53
C GLN A 221 -17.12 17.25 41.58
N LYS A 222 -17.49 17.26 42.87
CA LYS A 222 -16.65 16.74 43.96
C LYS A 222 -16.51 15.22 43.91
N ASP A 223 -17.61 14.51 43.69
CA ASP A 223 -17.59 13.06 43.49
C ASP A 223 -16.71 12.69 42.29
N HIS A 224 -16.82 13.43 41.19
CA HIS A 224 -16.00 13.26 39.99
C HIS A 224 -14.51 13.44 40.27
N LEU A 225 -14.11 14.57 40.86
CA LEU A 225 -12.72 14.84 41.25
C LEU A 225 -12.17 13.76 42.19
N SER A 226 -13.00 13.25 43.12
CA SER A 226 -12.60 12.17 44.05
C SER A 226 -12.26 10.84 43.35
N ARG A 227 -12.73 10.64 42.11
CA ARG A 227 -12.53 9.42 41.30
C ARG A 227 -11.33 9.50 40.36
N LEU A 228 -10.80 10.70 40.10
CA LEU A 228 -9.64 10.92 39.22
C LEU A 228 -8.34 10.28 39.79
N PRO A 229 -7.27 10.11 38.98
CA PRO A 229 -5.97 9.68 39.47
C PRO A 229 -5.40 10.59 40.56
N ALA A 230 -4.53 10.06 41.43
CA ALA A 230 -4.10 10.78 42.64
C ALA A 230 -3.39 12.11 42.35
N ILE A 231 -2.60 12.18 41.28
CA ILE A 231 -1.91 13.40 40.83
C ILE A 231 -2.91 14.51 40.42
N SER A 232 -4.09 14.12 39.93
CA SER A 232 -5.14 15.03 39.45
C SER A 232 -6.06 15.57 40.54
N ARG A 233 -5.88 15.13 41.81
CA ARG A 233 -6.64 15.60 42.99
C ARG A 233 -5.93 16.70 43.78
N ASP A 234 -4.70 17.04 43.40
CA ASP A 234 -3.91 18.10 44.03
C ASP A 234 -4.54 19.46 43.67
N GLU A 235 -5.20 20.10 44.65
CA GLU A 235 -5.88 21.40 44.51
C GLU A 235 -4.91 22.54 44.12
N SER A 236 -3.58 22.33 44.21
CA SER A 236 -2.59 23.29 43.70
C SER A 236 -2.30 23.15 42.18
N LEU A 237 -2.86 22.13 41.53
CA LEU A 237 -2.61 21.81 40.11
C LEU A 237 -3.81 22.02 39.19
N PHE A 238 -4.98 22.33 39.74
CA PHE A 238 -6.18 22.62 38.96
C PHE A 238 -6.94 23.87 39.42
N THR A 239 -7.70 24.46 38.51
CA THR A 239 -8.69 25.49 38.77
C THR A 239 -10.08 24.95 38.42
N LEU A 240 -11.09 25.32 39.21
CA LEU A 240 -12.50 25.17 38.83
C LEU A 240 -13.00 26.55 38.41
N ASP A 241 -13.60 26.66 37.21
CA ASP A 241 -14.28 27.89 36.80
C ASP A 241 -15.78 27.86 37.15
N GLU A 242 -16.39 29.04 37.18
CA GLU A 242 -17.81 29.21 37.54
C GLU A 242 -18.77 28.58 36.51
N GLN A 243 -18.25 28.09 35.38
CA GLN A 243 -18.99 27.45 34.29
C GLN A 243 -18.90 25.91 34.35
N GLY A 244 -18.31 25.36 35.42
CA GLY A 244 -18.25 23.91 35.67
C GLY A 244 -17.13 23.18 34.94
N TYR A 245 -16.08 23.87 34.49
CA TYR A 245 -14.87 23.21 34.00
C TYR A 245 -13.82 23.03 35.10
N VAL A 246 -13.09 21.92 35.04
CA VAL A 246 -11.77 21.78 35.65
C VAL A 246 -10.69 22.11 34.60
N GLY A 247 -9.76 22.98 34.95
CA GLY A 247 -8.59 23.35 34.16
C GLY A 247 -7.29 22.92 34.85
N TYR A 248 -6.42 22.20 34.14
CA TYR A 248 -5.08 21.84 34.59
C TYR A 248 -4.03 22.50 33.69
N GLU A 249 -3.11 23.25 34.29
CA GLU A 249 -2.10 24.01 33.54
C GLU A 249 -0.74 23.27 33.38
N LYS A 250 0.22 23.97 32.76
CA LYS A 250 1.61 23.54 32.51
C LYS A 250 2.34 22.88 33.70
N GLN A 251 2.00 23.20 34.95
CA GLN A 251 2.64 22.57 36.13
C GLN A 251 2.13 21.15 36.39
N TYR A 252 0.85 20.87 36.09
CA TYR A 252 0.30 19.51 36.13
C TYR A 252 1.01 18.61 35.11
N GLY A 253 1.20 19.11 33.88
CA GLY A 253 1.96 18.44 32.82
C GLY A 253 3.42 18.07 33.19
N ARG A 254 4.00 18.72 34.21
CA ARG A 254 5.36 18.46 34.73
C ARG A 254 5.41 17.40 35.84
N LYS A 255 4.28 16.93 36.36
CA LYS A 255 4.22 15.82 37.33
C LYS A 255 4.31 14.44 36.66
N PHE A 256 4.22 14.40 35.33
CA PHE A 256 4.21 13.16 34.56
C PHE A 256 5.61 12.73 34.09
N ASN A 257 5.79 11.42 34.06
CA ASN A 257 6.94 10.68 33.57
C ASN A 257 6.46 9.53 32.65
N LYS A 258 7.39 8.71 32.17
CA LYS A 258 7.12 7.61 31.22
C LYS A 258 6.03 6.63 31.69
N ASP A 259 5.92 6.39 33.00
CA ASP A 259 5.11 5.32 33.55
C ASP A 259 3.71 5.80 33.95
N ASN A 260 3.60 7.04 34.46
CA ASN A 260 2.33 7.62 34.95
C ASN A 260 1.62 8.59 33.97
N VAL A 261 2.22 9.00 32.83
CA VAL A 261 1.61 9.97 31.88
C VAL A 261 0.19 9.58 31.42
N LYS A 262 -0.13 8.28 31.44
CA LYS A 262 -1.47 7.75 31.13
C LYS A 262 -2.55 8.36 32.03
N GLU A 263 -2.23 8.67 33.29
CA GLU A 263 -3.14 9.32 34.24
C GLU A 263 -3.61 10.71 33.76
N GLY A 264 -2.76 11.45 33.04
CA GLY A 264 -3.14 12.71 32.41
C GLY A 264 -4.20 12.54 31.32
N PHE A 265 -4.04 11.52 30.47
CA PHE A 265 -5.06 11.17 29.47
C PHE A 265 -6.33 10.55 30.10
N THR A 266 -6.19 9.76 31.18
CA THR A 266 -7.31 9.27 32.00
C THR A 266 -8.06 10.41 32.70
N THR A 267 -7.40 11.54 32.95
CA THR A 267 -8.04 12.74 33.50
C THR A 267 -8.76 13.53 32.40
N TYR A 268 -8.14 13.71 31.23
CA TYR A 268 -8.77 14.33 30.07
C TYR A 268 -10.03 13.59 29.62
N LEU A 269 -9.93 12.29 29.33
CA LEU A 269 -11.07 11.41 29.02
C LEU A 269 -11.87 11.04 30.29
N GLY A 270 -11.48 11.57 31.45
CA GLY A 270 -12.07 11.28 32.75
C GLY A 270 -13.33 12.09 33.03
N GLY A 271 -13.50 13.25 32.38
CA GLY A 271 -14.65 14.18 32.47
C GLY A 271 -16.00 13.63 32.04
N LEU A 272 -16.17 12.32 32.09
CA LEU A 272 -17.19 11.56 31.40
C LEU A 272 -17.79 10.57 32.43
N ASN A 273 -18.94 10.93 33.00
CA ASN A 273 -19.62 10.19 34.07
C ASN A 273 -20.59 9.11 33.58
N ASP A 274 -20.40 7.86 34.00
CA ASP A 274 -21.52 7.14 34.59
C ASP A 274 -21.03 6.04 35.57
N GLN A 275 -21.90 5.61 36.49
CA GLN A 275 -21.46 4.89 37.69
C GLN A 275 -20.86 3.49 37.42
N GLY A 276 -19.60 3.25 37.80
CA GLY A 276 -19.05 1.89 37.80
C GLY A 276 -17.55 1.75 38.05
N LYS A 277 -16.72 2.39 37.20
CA LYS A 277 -15.24 2.55 37.29
C LYS A 277 -14.69 3.24 36.02
N LEU A 278 -14.68 4.57 35.99
CA LEU A 278 -14.04 5.41 34.94
C LEU A 278 -14.31 4.97 33.47
N GLN A 279 -15.58 4.75 33.12
CA GLN A 279 -16.02 4.53 31.73
C GLN A 279 -17.41 5.16 31.50
N ARG A 280 -17.50 6.26 30.74
CA ARG A 280 -18.79 6.77 30.22
C ARG A 280 -19.21 5.99 28.98
N LYS A 281 -20.52 5.94 28.73
CA LYS A 281 -21.19 5.55 27.47
C LYS A 281 -20.39 5.95 26.22
N HIS A 282 -19.96 7.22 26.12
CA HIS A 282 -19.27 7.75 24.93
C HIS A 282 -17.73 7.76 25.00
N ALA A 283 -17.12 7.49 26.16
CA ALA A 283 -15.66 7.62 26.33
C ALA A 283 -14.88 6.68 25.39
N LYS A 284 -15.42 5.49 25.11
CA LYS A 284 -14.86 4.57 24.11
C LYS A 284 -14.97 5.13 22.70
N LEU A 285 -16.12 5.69 22.31
CA LEU A 285 -16.36 6.27 20.98
C LEU A 285 -15.41 7.44 20.70
N ILE A 286 -15.28 8.36 21.67
CA ILE A 286 -14.38 9.51 21.59
C ILE A 286 -12.92 9.04 21.43
N ARG A 287 -12.48 8.11 22.28
CA ARG A 287 -11.13 7.50 22.20
C ARG A 287 -10.89 6.83 20.85
N ASP A 288 -11.82 6.02 20.37
CA ASP A 288 -11.65 5.24 19.13
C ASP A 288 -11.72 6.13 17.87
N ARG A 289 -12.38 7.30 17.94
CA ARG A 289 -12.25 8.38 16.94
C ARG A 289 -10.87 9.05 17.04
N PHE A 290 -10.42 9.47 18.22
CA PHE A 290 -9.09 10.11 18.39
C PHE A 290 -7.93 9.20 17.94
N ILE A 291 -7.98 7.89 18.22
CA ILE A 291 -6.94 6.95 17.77
C ILE A 291 -6.84 6.96 16.23
N ARG A 292 -7.97 6.91 15.52
CA ARG A 292 -8.01 6.93 14.05
C ARG A 292 -7.44 8.22 13.45
N GLU A 293 -7.77 9.37 14.03
CA GLU A 293 -7.23 10.66 13.56
C GLU A 293 -5.73 10.77 13.88
N LEU A 294 -5.28 10.31 15.05
CA LEU A 294 -3.86 10.26 15.40
C LEU A 294 -3.06 9.30 14.51
N GLU A 295 -3.61 8.15 14.14
CA GLU A 295 -3.02 7.23 13.15
C GLU A 295 -2.87 7.89 11.76
N SER A 296 -3.83 8.72 11.37
CA SER A 296 -3.77 9.51 10.13
C SER A 296 -2.70 10.62 10.20
N ILE A 297 -2.61 11.34 11.33
CA ILE A 297 -1.58 12.36 11.57
C ILE A 297 -0.18 11.73 11.58
N VAL A 298 0.00 10.56 12.20
CA VAL A 298 1.26 9.80 12.19
C VAL A 298 1.62 9.39 10.77
N PHE A 299 0.68 8.82 10.01
CA PHE A 299 0.93 8.43 8.61
C PHE A 299 1.43 9.62 7.77
N VAL A 300 0.85 10.81 7.92
CA VAL A 300 1.29 11.99 7.18
C VAL A 300 2.68 12.46 7.65
N LEU A 301 2.91 12.55 8.97
CA LEU A 301 4.22 12.94 9.54
C LEU A 301 5.35 11.94 9.28
N GLU A 302 5.04 10.70 8.92
CA GLU A 302 6.02 9.69 8.47
C GLU A 302 6.35 9.78 6.97
N ASN A 303 5.53 10.47 6.17
CA ASN A 303 5.68 10.56 4.70
C ASN A 303 6.04 11.96 4.18
N GLU A 304 5.78 13.04 4.94
CA GLU A 304 6.17 14.42 4.58
C GLU A 304 7.30 14.94 5.51
N GLU A 305 8.35 15.59 4.95
CA GLU A 305 9.39 16.20 5.80
C GLU A 305 8.88 17.50 6.45
N SER A 306 8.62 17.46 7.75
CA SER A 306 8.18 18.63 8.54
C SER A 306 9.10 18.90 9.74
N ARG A 307 9.51 20.16 9.92
CA ARG A 307 10.46 20.60 10.97
C ARG A 307 9.84 21.62 11.94
N MET A 308 8.79 21.21 12.63
CA MET A 308 8.05 22.08 13.55
C MET A 308 8.74 22.26 14.92
N TYR A 309 8.93 23.50 15.34
CA TYR A 309 9.42 23.83 16.69
C TYR A 309 8.28 24.38 17.57
N SER A 310 8.03 23.73 18.71
CA SER A 310 6.90 24.04 19.62
C SER A 310 5.49 23.83 19.02
N ALA A 311 5.33 22.86 18.11
CA ALA A 311 4.00 22.38 17.72
C ALA A 311 3.24 21.70 18.88
N SER A 312 1.92 21.70 18.75
CA SER A 312 0.96 21.01 19.62
C SER A 312 0.00 20.18 18.79
N VAL A 313 -0.41 19.02 19.30
CA VAL A 313 -1.66 18.38 18.89
C VAL A 313 -2.74 18.83 19.86
N LEU A 314 -3.86 19.31 19.32
CA LEU A 314 -5.05 19.66 20.09
C LEU A 314 -6.09 18.54 19.93
N LEU A 315 -6.51 17.95 21.04
CA LEU A 315 -7.66 17.06 21.08
C LEU A 315 -8.86 17.85 21.61
N VAL A 316 -10.01 17.74 20.95
CA VAL A 316 -11.26 18.44 21.31
C VAL A 316 -12.42 17.46 21.23
N TYR A 317 -13.27 17.40 22.26
CA TYR A 317 -14.52 16.63 22.23
C TYR A 317 -15.66 17.40 22.92
N GLU A 318 -16.92 16.99 22.67
CA GLU A 318 -18.11 17.56 23.32
C GLU A 318 -18.33 16.97 24.72
N GLY A 319 -18.27 17.80 25.76
CA GLY A 319 -18.52 17.36 27.15
C GLY A 319 -19.99 17.08 27.44
N ASP A 320 -20.87 17.77 26.72
CA ASP A 320 -22.33 17.71 26.80
C ASP A 320 -22.87 16.45 26.11
N ASP A 321 -23.37 15.48 26.88
CA ASP A 321 -23.86 14.21 26.31
C ASP A 321 -25.11 14.40 25.45
N GLU A 322 -26.00 15.35 25.75
CA GLU A 322 -27.20 15.58 24.95
C GLU A 322 -26.83 16.09 23.56
N LYS A 323 -25.85 17.01 23.48
CA LYS A 323 -25.30 17.47 22.19
C LYS A 323 -24.51 16.39 21.47
N LEU A 324 -23.74 15.56 22.19
CA LEU A 324 -22.99 14.46 21.59
C LEU A 324 -23.93 13.37 21.02
N GLU A 325 -25.01 13.04 21.72
CA GLU A 325 -26.03 12.09 21.24
C GLU A 325 -26.84 12.67 20.09
N ALA A 326 -27.26 13.95 20.15
CA ALA A 326 -27.94 14.61 19.03
C ALA A 326 -27.05 14.71 17.78
N ALA A 327 -25.75 14.99 17.94
CA ALA A 327 -24.79 15.00 16.84
C ALA A 327 -24.59 13.60 16.24
N GLN A 328 -24.57 12.53 17.06
CA GLN A 328 -24.52 11.16 16.56
C GLN A 328 -25.83 10.77 15.84
N GLN A 329 -26.99 11.11 16.40
CA GLN A 329 -28.29 10.86 15.76
C GLN A 329 -28.36 11.58 14.40
N TYR A 330 -27.88 12.81 14.30
CA TYR A 330 -27.76 13.52 13.03
C TYR A 330 -26.78 12.84 12.05
N GLU A 331 -25.62 12.36 12.52
CA GLU A 331 -24.66 11.60 11.70
C GLU A 331 -25.30 10.32 11.13
N ASP A 332 -26.12 9.63 11.92
CA ASP A 332 -26.81 8.40 11.53
C ASP A 332 -28.08 8.66 10.68
N GLU A 333 -28.77 9.79 10.88
CA GLU A 333 -29.82 10.28 9.98
C GLU A 333 -29.29 10.71 8.62
N GLN A 334 -28.12 11.35 8.55
CA GLN A 334 -27.51 11.74 7.27
C GLN A 334 -27.11 10.50 6.46
N LYS A 335 -26.59 9.44 7.10
CA LYS A 335 -26.35 8.14 6.45
C LYS A 335 -27.65 7.57 5.90
N LYS A 336 -28.71 7.48 6.72
CA LYS A 336 -30.03 7.02 6.27
C LYS A 336 -30.59 7.85 5.11
N LYS A 337 -30.37 9.17 5.08
CA LYS A 337 -30.79 10.04 3.98
C LYS A 337 -29.96 9.84 2.71
N ASP A 338 -28.64 9.61 2.83
CA ASP A 338 -27.78 9.20 1.71
C ASP A 338 -28.19 7.81 1.15
N ASP A 339 -28.64 6.89 2.03
CA ASP A 339 -29.12 5.55 1.66
C ASP A 339 -30.55 5.56 1.04
N ASP A 340 -31.50 6.29 1.64
CA ASP A 340 -32.89 6.42 1.18
C ASP A 340 -32.99 7.22 -0.14
N ALA A 341 -32.20 8.29 -0.29
CA ALA A 341 -32.08 9.00 -1.57
C ALA A 341 -31.40 8.14 -2.66
N GLY A 342 -30.75 7.05 -2.28
CA GLY A 342 -30.30 5.98 -3.17
C GLY A 342 -31.42 5.04 -3.63
N GLN A 343 -32.53 4.94 -2.90
CA GLN A 343 -33.68 4.07 -3.19
C GLN A 343 -34.81 4.79 -3.95
N GLU A 344 -35.12 6.05 -3.63
CA GLU A 344 -36.17 6.81 -4.35
C GLU A 344 -35.87 7.00 -5.85
N GLN A 345 -34.61 6.84 -6.28
CA GLN A 345 -34.23 6.89 -7.69
C GLN A 345 -34.49 5.57 -8.47
N GLU A 346 -34.90 4.47 -7.81
CA GLU A 346 -35.18 3.18 -8.46
C GLU A 346 -36.69 2.90 -8.70
N GLU A 347 -37.63 3.61 -8.04
CA GLU A 347 -39.08 3.31 -8.16
C GLU A 347 -39.77 3.86 -9.43
N VAL A 348 -39.15 4.77 -10.19
CA VAL A 348 -39.83 5.50 -11.30
C VAL A 348 -40.09 4.64 -12.56
N SER A 349 -39.64 3.37 -12.60
CA SER A 349 -39.81 2.49 -13.76
C SER A 349 -40.41 1.11 -13.45
N ALA A 350 -41.59 1.05 -12.81
CA ALA A 350 -42.32 -0.19 -12.54
C ALA A 350 -43.77 -0.20 -13.10
N PHE A 351 -43.98 -0.88 -14.22
CA PHE A 351 -45.32 -1.34 -14.65
C PHE A 351 -45.47 -2.87 -14.40
N PRO A 352 -46.69 -3.37 -14.13
CA PRO A 352 -46.86 -4.60 -13.35
C PRO A 352 -46.55 -5.90 -14.10
N SER A 353 -45.95 -6.84 -13.37
CA SER A 353 -45.54 -8.15 -13.87
C SER A 353 -46.73 -9.07 -14.21
N LYS A 354 -46.61 -9.81 -15.32
CA LYS A 354 -47.38 -11.04 -15.57
C LYS A 354 -46.49 -12.27 -15.39
N ALA A 355 -47.12 -13.40 -15.08
CA ALA A 355 -46.44 -14.62 -14.64
C ALA A 355 -45.34 -15.10 -15.60
N GLY A 356 -44.15 -15.34 -15.06
CA GLY A 356 -42.95 -15.68 -15.85
C GLY A 356 -42.93 -17.11 -16.39
N PRO A 357 -42.39 -17.33 -17.61
CA PRO A 357 -42.08 -18.65 -18.12
C PRO A 357 -40.78 -19.21 -17.52
N LYS A 358 -40.70 -20.54 -17.54
CA LYS A 358 -39.64 -21.37 -16.93
C LYS A 358 -38.22 -20.98 -17.37
N SER A 359 -37.29 -21.11 -16.42
CA SER A 359 -35.83 -20.96 -16.55
C SER A 359 -35.21 -21.38 -17.90
N PRO A 360 -34.37 -20.54 -18.54
CA PRO A 360 -33.49 -20.98 -19.62
C PRO A 360 -32.50 -22.07 -19.15
N ARG A 361 -32.04 -22.91 -20.09
CA ARG A 361 -30.94 -23.84 -19.85
C ARG A 361 -29.64 -23.06 -19.56
N LYS A 362 -28.79 -23.57 -18.66
CA LYS A 362 -27.39 -23.14 -18.57
C LYS A 362 -26.71 -23.34 -19.93
N GLN A 363 -26.36 -22.26 -20.62
CA GLN A 363 -25.26 -22.28 -21.58
C GLN A 363 -23.95 -22.46 -20.81
N ALA A 364 -22.95 -23.10 -21.43
CA ALA A 364 -21.63 -23.22 -20.84
C ALA A 364 -20.90 -21.86 -20.97
N ALA A 365 -20.56 -21.25 -19.84
CA ALA A 365 -19.79 -20.01 -19.83
C ALA A 365 -18.39 -20.23 -20.42
N SER A 366 -17.88 -19.24 -21.14
CA SER A 366 -16.48 -19.19 -21.55
C SER A 366 -15.57 -19.15 -20.32
N THR A 367 -14.60 -20.07 -20.25
CA THR A 367 -13.59 -20.06 -19.20
C THR A 367 -12.54 -19.00 -19.52
N VAL A 368 -12.67 -17.84 -18.87
CA VAL A 368 -11.64 -16.79 -18.84
C VAL A 368 -10.70 -17.05 -17.68
N SER A 369 -9.40 -16.95 -17.93
CA SER A 369 -8.37 -17.07 -16.90
C SER A 369 -7.25 -16.05 -17.11
N LEU A 370 -6.90 -15.34 -16.03
CA LEU A 370 -5.74 -14.46 -15.95
C LEU A 370 -4.67 -15.14 -15.08
N GLN A 371 -3.47 -15.34 -15.61
CA GLN A 371 -2.39 -16.09 -14.95
C GLN A 371 -1.06 -15.34 -15.03
N LEU A 372 -0.33 -15.27 -13.91
CA LEU A 372 1.00 -14.65 -13.88
C LEU A 372 2.02 -15.55 -14.60
N ARG A 373 2.58 -15.07 -15.71
CA ARG A 373 3.65 -15.75 -16.48
C ARG A 373 5.04 -15.40 -15.93
N LYS A 374 5.29 -14.14 -15.61
CA LYS A 374 6.61 -13.64 -15.20
C LYS A 374 6.52 -12.39 -14.34
N VAL A 375 7.47 -12.26 -13.41
CA VAL A 375 7.76 -11.03 -12.65
C VAL A 375 9.17 -10.56 -13.00
N ILE A 376 9.38 -9.25 -13.07
CA ILE A 376 10.65 -8.60 -13.33
C ILE A 376 10.84 -7.48 -12.29
N GLY A 377 12.07 -7.28 -11.79
CA GLY A 377 12.34 -6.36 -10.69
C GLY A 377 12.27 -7.03 -9.31
N THR A 378 12.58 -6.28 -8.26
CA THR A 378 12.63 -6.80 -6.88
C THR A 378 12.14 -5.77 -5.85
N THR A 379 11.49 -6.27 -4.80
CA THR A 379 11.15 -5.53 -3.58
C THR A 379 12.02 -5.93 -2.39
N THR A 380 13.05 -6.77 -2.59
CA THR A 380 14.06 -7.03 -1.56
C THR A 380 14.81 -5.73 -1.25
N SER A 381 15.01 -5.47 0.04
CA SER A 381 15.66 -4.26 0.58
C SER A 381 16.69 -4.58 1.67
N GLY A 382 17.02 -5.85 1.88
CA GLY A 382 17.98 -6.31 2.89
C GLY A 382 18.05 -7.84 2.97
N PRO A 383 18.96 -8.41 3.78
CA PRO A 383 19.32 -9.83 3.75
C PRO A 383 18.16 -10.81 3.93
N ALA A 384 17.19 -10.51 4.78
CA ALA A 384 16.04 -11.40 5.04
C ALA A 384 15.17 -11.67 3.79
N GLY A 385 15.24 -10.82 2.76
CA GLY A 385 14.54 -11.00 1.49
C GLY A 385 15.39 -11.62 0.38
N LEU A 386 16.54 -12.23 0.70
CA LEU A 386 17.37 -12.97 -0.23
C LEU A 386 17.82 -14.30 0.42
N ALA A 387 17.44 -15.42 -0.18
CA ALA A 387 17.85 -16.76 0.27
C ALA A 387 18.66 -17.46 -0.82
N CYS A 388 19.67 -18.24 -0.45
CA CYS A 388 20.49 -19.03 -1.37
C CYS A 388 20.62 -20.47 -0.88
N CYS A 389 20.63 -21.44 -1.81
CA CYS A 389 20.77 -22.85 -1.53
C CYS A 389 21.81 -23.46 -2.50
N ALA A 390 22.98 -23.81 -1.96
CA ALA A 390 24.09 -24.34 -2.76
C ALA A 390 23.88 -25.80 -3.21
N SER A 391 22.95 -26.56 -2.60
CA SER A 391 22.76 -27.99 -2.89
C SER A 391 22.12 -28.26 -4.25
N ASN A 392 21.35 -27.29 -4.77
CA ASN A 392 20.61 -27.36 -6.02
C ASN A 392 20.81 -26.11 -6.89
N SER A 393 21.88 -25.33 -6.64
CA SER A 393 22.19 -24.07 -7.32
C SER A 393 21.01 -23.06 -7.41
N SER A 394 20.17 -22.94 -6.37
CA SER A 394 19.00 -22.05 -6.42
C SER A 394 19.04 -20.88 -5.43
N PHE A 395 18.42 -19.76 -5.79
CA PHE A 395 18.20 -18.60 -4.93
C PHE A 395 16.76 -18.10 -5.00
N ALA A 396 16.28 -17.48 -3.93
CA ALA A 396 14.95 -16.90 -3.85
C ALA A 396 14.98 -15.46 -3.36
N TYR A 397 14.07 -14.62 -3.87
CA TYR A 397 13.97 -13.20 -3.51
C TYR A 397 12.53 -12.67 -3.54
N CYS A 398 12.31 -11.49 -2.99
CA CYS A 398 11.01 -10.84 -2.89
C CYS A 398 10.72 -9.97 -4.13
N ALA A 399 9.53 -10.08 -4.72
CA ALA A 399 9.04 -9.19 -5.77
C ALA A 399 7.53 -8.93 -5.61
N GLY A 400 7.20 -7.87 -4.86
CA GLY A 400 5.83 -7.52 -4.51
C GLY A 400 5.20 -8.59 -3.60
N ALA A 401 4.04 -9.12 -4.01
CA ALA A 401 3.36 -10.20 -3.31
C ALA A 401 3.89 -11.60 -3.70
N VAL A 402 4.96 -11.66 -4.47
CA VAL A 402 5.52 -12.87 -5.06
C VAL A 402 6.88 -13.19 -4.45
N ALA A 403 7.08 -14.44 -4.04
CA ALA A 403 8.41 -14.99 -3.83
C ALA A 403 8.90 -15.59 -5.15
N VAL A 404 9.99 -15.06 -5.68
CA VAL A 404 10.63 -15.55 -6.91
C VAL A 404 11.67 -16.59 -6.51
N LEU A 405 11.68 -17.76 -7.17
CA LEU A 405 12.69 -18.79 -7.02
C LEU A 405 13.37 -19.01 -8.36
N SER A 406 14.68 -18.82 -8.41
CA SER A 406 15.53 -19.02 -9.59
C SER A 406 16.54 -20.13 -9.34
N THR A 407 16.69 -21.04 -10.30
CA THR A 407 17.72 -22.09 -10.32
C THR A 407 18.72 -21.78 -11.42
N LEU A 408 20.01 -21.82 -11.09
CA LEU A 408 21.10 -21.71 -12.05
C LEU A 408 21.43 -23.10 -12.60
N GLU A 409 21.16 -23.31 -13.88
CA GLU A 409 21.46 -24.54 -14.61
C GLU A 409 22.96 -24.63 -14.96
N ALA A 410 23.44 -25.83 -15.31
CA ALA A 410 24.86 -26.09 -15.53
C ALA A 410 25.46 -25.43 -16.79
N ASP A 411 24.62 -24.94 -17.70
CA ASP A 411 24.98 -24.15 -18.88
C ASP A 411 24.94 -22.62 -18.65
N GLY A 412 24.57 -22.19 -17.44
CA GLY A 412 24.37 -20.78 -17.08
C GLY A 412 22.98 -20.24 -17.39
N ALA A 413 22.06 -21.05 -17.92
CA ALA A 413 20.66 -20.66 -18.02
C ALA A 413 20.04 -20.54 -16.61
N VAL A 414 19.02 -19.69 -16.46
CA VAL A 414 18.29 -19.51 -15.20
C VAL A 414 16.82 -19.90 -15.38
N THR A 415 16.38 -20.94 -14.69
CA THR A 415 14.98 -21.35 -14.67
C THR A 415 14.28 -20.72 -13.46
N THR A 416 13.17 -20.00 -13.69
CA THR A 416 12.52 -19.18 -12.64
C THR A 416 11.05 -19.55 -12.44
N ARG A 417 10.61 -19.63 -11.17
CA ARG A 417 9.23 -19.90 -10.74
C ARG A 417 8.73 -18.82 -9.79
N TYR A 418 7.43 -18.54 -9.85
CA TYR A 418 6.78 -17.41 -9.16
C TYR A 418 5.75 -17.94 -8.16
N TYR A 419 5.99 -17.76 -6.87
CA TYR A 419 5.16 -18.26 -5.78
C TYR A 419 4.29 -17.16 -5.18
N LYS A 420 2.96 -17.29 -5.28
CA LYS A 420 1.99 -16.26 -4.87
C LYS A 420 0.63 -16.87 -4.52
N SER A 421 0.32 -16.98 -3.22
CA SER A 421 -1.01 -17.42 -2.79
C SER A 421 -2.01 -16.27 -2.77
N ARG A 422 -3.28 -16.54 -3.07
CA ARG A 422 -4.36 -15.59 -2.80
C ARG A 422 -4.60 -15.54 -1.27
N PRO A 423 -5.14 -14.42 -0.72
CA PRO A 423 -5.47 -14.35 0.71
C PRO A 423 -6.46 -15.44 1.16
N THR A 424 -7.34 -15.85 0.26
CA THR A 424 -8.36 -16.90 0.46
C THR A 424 -7.87 -18.34 0.23
N THR A 425 -6.62 -18.55 -0.23
CA THR A 425 -6.09 -19.91 -0.50
C THR A 425 -5.95 -20.72 0.80
N THR A 426 -6.44 -21.96 0.79
CA THR A 426 -6.26 -22.92 1.88
C THR A 426 -4.96 -23.74 1.72
N ALA A 427 -4.36 -24.13 2.84
CA ALA A 427 -3.16 -24.95 2.86
C ALA A 427 -3.46 -26.44 2.56
N VAL A 428 -2.51 -27.14 1.93
CA VAL A 428 -2.57 -28.61 1.76
C VAL A 428 -2.61 -29.34 3.11
N ASN A 429 -1.72 -28.94 4.05
CA ASN A 429 -1.77 -29.36 5.45
C ASN A 429 -2.29 -28.18 6.28
N PRO A 430 -3.55 -28.21 6.77
CA PRO A 430 -4.10 -27.14 7.60
C PRO A 430 -3.45 -27.14 8.99
N SER A 431 -2.48 -26.24 9.17
CA SER A 431 -1.91 -25.89 10.48
C SER A 431 -3.02 -25.32 11.39
N ARG A 432 -3.03 -25.71 12.66
CA ARG A 432 -3.83 -25.01 13.68
C ARG A 432 -2.91 -24.06 14.44
N SER A 433 -3.27 -22.79 14.50
CA SER A 433 -2.66 -21.87 15.46
C SER A 433 -2.87 -22.41 16.87
N TYR A 434 -1.86 -22.28 17.72
CA TYR A 434 -1.98 -22.70 19.12
C TYR A 434 -2.95 -21.78 19.89
N TYR A 435 -2.97 -20.49 19.56
CA TYR A 435 -3.71 -19.47 20.30
C TYR A 435 -5.21 -19.42 19.91
N ASP A 436 -5.62 -20.11 18.84
CA ASP A 436 -6.98 -20.15 18.31
C ASP A 436 -7.90 -21.16 19.05
N THR A 437 -7.51 -21.60 20.26
CA THR A 437 -8.31 -22.51 21.09
C THR A 437 -8.79 -21.87 22.39
N GLY A 438 -10.00 -21.29 22.35
CA GLY A 438 -10.86 -21.25 23.54
C GLY A 438 -10.89 -19.96 24.37
N SER A 439 -11.19 -18.82 23.74
CA SER A 439 -11.88 -17.70 24.41
C SER A 439 -12.70 -16.92 23.38
N PRO A 440 -13.89 -16.39 23.74
CA PRO A 440 -14.68 -15.59 22.81
C PRO A 440 -14.04 -14.21 22.62
N SER A 441 -13.25 -14.05 21.56
CA SER A 441 -12.99 -12.73 20.98
C SER A 441 -14.32 -12.08 20.60
N HIS A 442 -14.47 -10.78 20.84
CA HIS A 442 -15.71 -10.03 20.58
C HIS A 442 -15.95 -9.75 19.08
N THR A 443 -16.02 -10.81 18.27
CA THR A 443 -16.44 -10.82 16.86
C THR A 443 -16.99 -12.22 16.51
N PRO A 444 -18.28 -12.37 16.16
CA PRO A 444 -18.93 -13.68 16.07
C PRO A 444 -18.68 -14.41 14.74
N THR A 445 -17.61 -15.20 14.65
CA THR A 445 -17.34 -16.08 13.49
C THR A 445 -18.29 -17.29 13.45
N ARG A 446 -19.52 -17.10 12.94
CA ARG A 446 -20.58 -18.12 12.96
C ARG A 446 -20.71 -18.89 11.63
N ARG A 447 -20.05 -20.05 11.51
CA ARG A 447 -20.51 -21.18 10.67
C ARG A 447 -19.77 -22.50 11.01
N ARG A 448 -20.47 -23.42 11.69
CA ARG A 448 -20.25 -24.88 11.57
C ARG A 448 -21.58 -25.52 11.16
N PRO A 449 -21.60 -26.47 10.21
CA PRO A 449 -22.81 -27.21 9.89
C PRO A 449 -23.02 -28.33 10.92
N SER A 450 -24.10 -28.24 11.70
CA SER A 450 -24.61 -29.34 12.53
C SER A 450 -25.82 -29.97 11.86
N ALA A 451 -25.75 -31.26 11.55
CA ALA A 451 -26.87 -32.02 11.01
C ALA A 451 -27.82 -32.54 12.12
N PHE A 452 -29.00 -32.99 11.70
CA PHE A 452 -30.04 -33.71 12.46
C PHE A 452 -30.98 -32.92 13.39
N ALA A 453 -32.13 -32.59 12.80
CA ALA A 453 -33.46 -33.15 13.11
C ALA A 453 -34.21 -32.74 14.40
N ASP A 454 -35.50 -32.47 14.21
CA ASP A 454 -36.47 -32.02 15.20
C ASP A 454 -36.85 -33.08 16.25
N ARG A 455 -37.18 -32.59 17.47
CA ARG A 455 -38.35 -33.06 18.23
C ARG A 455 -39.03 -31.90 18.97
N THR A 456 -40.33 -31.78 18.74
CA THR A 456 -41.32 -30.96 19.46
C THR A 456 -42.34 -31.91 20.14
N PRO A 457 -43.41 -31.44 20.81
CA PRO A 457 -43.46 -30.41 21.87
C PRO A 457 -44.26 -30.90 23.11
N THR A 458 -44.21 -30.17 24.23
CA THR A 458 -45.32 -30.08 25.21
C THR A 458 -45.30 -28.74 25.97
N ASP A 459 -46.31 -27.91 25.72
CA ASP A 459 -47.14 -27.08 26.63
C ASP A 459 -46.76 -26.86 28.13
N SER A 460 -47.09 -25.72 28.77
CA SER A 460 -47.96 -24.60 28.34
C SER A 460 -47.78 -23.23 29.06
N ASP A 461 -48.23 -22.19 28.32
CA ASP A 461 -48.88 -20.92 28.73
C ASP A 461 -48.10 -19.67 29.26
N ARG A 462 -48.65 -18.49 28.89
CA ARG A 462 -48.49 -17.10 29.40
C ARG A 462 -47.23 -16.27 29.09
N GLY A 463 -47.18 -15.80 27.84
CA GLY A 463 -47.60 -14.40 27.54
C GLY A 463 -46.61 -13.24 27.77
N GLY A 464 -46.32 -12.50 26.70
CA GLY A 464 -45.58 -11.23 26.72
C GLY A 464 -44.84 -10.98 25.40
N ALA A 465 -45.35 -10.11 24.54
CA ALA A 465 -44.78 -9.90 23.20
C ALA A 465 -43.65 -8.85 23.21
N VAL A 466 -42.53 -9.18 22.57
CA VAL A 466 -41.47 -8.22 22.22
C VAL A 466 -41.39 -8.15 20.70
N GLY A 467 -41.55 -6.95 20.15
CA GLY A 467 -41.37 -6.70 18.71
C GLY A 467 -39.91 -6.93 18.32
N ARG A 468 -39.68 -7.71 17.25
CA ARG A 468 -38.36 -7.81 16.63
C ARG A 468 -38.22 -6.75 15.56
N GLU A 469 -37.45 -5.71 15.84
CA GLU A 469 -36.90 -4.88 14.78
C GLU A 469 -35.99 -5.72 13.87
N ARG A 470 -35.97 -5.40 12.57
CA ARG A 470 -34.92 -5.85 11.67
C ARG A 470 -33.68 -5.00 11.95
N VAL A 471 -32.52 -5.65 12.08
CA VAL A 471 -31.23 -4.97 11.99
C VAL A 471 -30.78 -5.11 10.55
N ASP A 472 -30.62 -3.99 9.85
CA ASP A 472 -30.11 -3.98 8.48
C ASP A 472 -28.60 -4.30 8.46
N GLU A 473 -28.19 -5.19 7.55
CA GLU A 473 -26.81 -5.66 7.44
C GLU A 473 -25.95 -4.67 6.63
N GLY A 474 -25.66 -3.51 7.23
CA GLY A 474 -24.83 -2.46 6.62
C GLY A 474 -23.36 -2.86 6.43
N SER A 475 -22.94 -2.97 5.16
CA SER A 475 -21.56 -2.95 4.64
C SER A 475 -20.44 -3.51 5.54
N GLN A 476 -20.12 -4.79 5.37
CA GLN A 476 -18.91 -5.38 5.97
C GLN A 476 -17.65 -4.96 5.19
N THR A 477 -16.95 -3.94 5.67
CA THR A 477 -15.60 -3.63 5.16
C THR A 477 -14.63 -4.80 5.38
N TRP A 478 -14.16 -5.37 4.27
CA TRP A 478 -13.23 -6.49 4.13
C TRP A 478 -12.18 -6.59 5.26
N ALA A 479 -12.06 -7.78 5.88
CA ALA A 479 -11.13 -7.95 7.00
C ALA A 479 -9.67 -7.79 6.53
N ALA A 480 -8.83 -7.13 7.32
CA ALA A 480 -7.41 -6.89 6.98
C ALA A 480 -6.59 -8.19 6.74
N ARG A 481 -7.13 -9.35 7.13
CA ARG A 481 -6.56 -10.68 6.87
C ARG A 481 -6.69 -11.13 5.41
N GLU A 482 -7.60 -10.52 4.63
CA GLU A 482 -8.03 -10.97 3.30
C GLU A 482 -7.52 -10.07 2.16
N ARG A 483 -6.65 -9.08 2.45
CA ARG A 483 -5.94 -8.29 1.44
C ARG A 483 -4.64 -8.95 1.00
N ILE A 484 -4.21 -8.68 -0.23
CA ILE A 484 -2.87 -9.08 -0.71
C ILE A 484 -1.78 -8.35 0.12
N LYS A 485 -0.64 -9.01 0.34
CA LYS A 485 0.44 -8.53 1.22
C LYS A 485 1.79 -8.70 0.55
N THR A 486 2.69 -7.76 0.80
CA THR A 486 4.09 -7.82 0.38
C THR A 486 4.83 -8.96 1.06
N VAL A 487 5.62 -9.68 0.28
CA VAL A 487 6.60 -10.65 0.80
C VAL A 487 7.77 -9.86 1.38
N THR A 488 8.02 -10.03 2.67
CA THR A 488 9.10 -9.34 3.40
C THR A 488 10.38 -10.15 3.45
N CYS A 489 10.24 -11.48 3.54
CA CYS A 489 11.35 -12.38 3.77
C CYS A 489 11.10 -13.76 3.14
N VAL A 490 12.20 -14.42 2.78
CA VAL A 490 12.20 -15.75 2.16
C VAL A 490 13.32 -16.60 2.75
N ALA A 491 13.11 -17.92 2.81
CA ALA A 491 14.17 -18.87 3.14
C ALA A 491 14.03 -20.15 2.31
N LEU A 492 15.16 -20.75 1.97
CA LEU A 492 15.27 -22.09 1.41
C LEU A 492 15.88 -23.02 2.46
N ASN A 493 15.40 -24.26 2.55
CA ASN A 493 16.03 -25.25 3.42
C ASN A 493 17.29 -25.86 2.74
N GLU A 494 18.10 -26.60 3.49
CA GLU A 494 19.44 -27.06 3.04
C GLU A 494 19.43 -27.85 1.71
N ASN A 495 18.35 -28.59 1.41
CA ASN A 495 18.19 -29.35 0.16
C ASN A 495 17.27 -28.69 -0.89
N GLY A 496 16.92 -27.42 -0.70
CA GLY A 496 16.14 -26.63 -1.65
C GLY A 496 14.67 -27.07 -1.86
N ARG A 497 14.18 -28.13 -1.20
CA ARG A 497 12.81 -28.68 -1.37
C ARG A 497 11.70 -27.74 -0.89
N TRP A 498 11.98 -26.94 0.13
CA TRP A 498 10.99 -26.14 0.84
C TRP A 498 11.38 -24.66 0.81
N LEU A 499 10.46 -23.83 0.30
CA LEU A 499 10.54 -22.38 0.31
C LEU A 499 9.59 -21.85 1.39
N ALA A 500 10.14 -21.20 2.42
CA ALA A 500 9.36 -20.44 3.40
C ALA A 500 9.29 -18.98 2.97
N VAL A 501 8.12 -18.35 3.17
CA VAL A 501 7.82 -16.98 2.74
C VAL A 501 7.06 -16.27 3.85
N GLY A 502 7.50 -15.07 4.24
CA GLY A 502 6.83 -14.24 5.25
C GLY A 502 6.16 -13.01 4.64
N GLU A 503 4.97 -12.66 5.16
CA GLU A 503 4.19 -11.49 4.72
C GLU A 503 4.34 -10.26 5.65
N THR A 504 4.04 -9.08 5.12
CA THR A 504 3.91 -7.82 5.89
C THR A 504 2.51 -7.62 6.51
N GLY A 505 2.38 -6.55 7.30
CA GLY A 505 1.08 -6.01 7.76
C GLY A 505 0.44 -6.77 8.93
N TYR A 506 -0.83 -6.47 9.21
CA TYR A 506 -1.59 -7.07 10.31
C TYR A 506 -2.05 -8.50 10.00
N MET A 507 -1.94 -9.41 10.97
CA MET A 507 -2.12 -10.86 10.82
C MET A 507 -1.40 -11.40 9.56
N PRO A 508 -0.07 -11.25 9.47
CA PRO A 508 0.69 -11.75 8.33
C PRO A 508 0.66 -13.29 8.31
N ARG A 509 0.85 -13.89 7.14
CA ARG A 509 1.07 -15.33 7.02
C ARG A 509 2.56 -15.66 6.94
N VAL A 510 2.94 -16.80 7.50
CA VAL A 510 4.13 -17.55 7.06
C VAL A 510 3.63 -18.70 6.18
N LEU A 511 4.06 -18.70 4.93
CA LEU A 511 3.66 -19.66 3.89
C LEU A 511 4.82 -20.64 3.64
N LEU A 512 4.52 -21.93 3.51
CA LEU A 512 5.49 -22.95 3.11
C LEU A 512 5.11 -23.54 1.75
N TYR A 513 5.99 -23.50 0.77
CA TYR A 513 5.78 -24.07 -0.57
C TYR A 513 6.76 -25.21 -0.86
N SER A 514 6.29 -26.19 -1.65
CA SER A 514 7.13 -27.24 -2.22
C SER A 514 7.73 -26.77 -3.56
N THR A 515 9.05 -26.83 -3.68
CA THR A 515 9.80 -26.39 -4.87
C THR A 515 9.87 -27.46 -5.97
N ALA A 516 9.34 -28.66 -5.74
CA ALA A 516 9.37 -29.76 -6.69
C ALA A 516 8.71 -29.39 -8.04
N SER A 517 9.23 -29.92 -9.15
CA SER A 517 8.67 -29.67 -10.49
C SER A 517 7.22 -30.14 -10.59
N GLY A 518 6.35 -29.34 -11.21
CA GLY A 518 4.92 -29.65 -11.38
C GLY A 518 4.02 -29.38 -10.16
N THR A 519 4.55 -28.87 -9.04
CA THR A 519 3.69 -28.35 -7.96
C THR A 519 3.02 -27.03 -8.36
N PRO A 520 1.75 -26.78 -7.97
CA PRO A 520 1.17 -25.44 -8.05
C PRO A 520 1.97 -24.46 -7.19
N THR A 521 2.23 -23.26 -7.71
CA THR A 521 3.01 -22.22 -7.00
C THR A 521 2.13 -21.21 -6.25
N ASP A 522 0.82 -21.33 -6.40
CA ASP A 522 -0.22 -20.55 -5.74
C ASP A 522 -0.79 -21.24 -4.48
N VAL A 523 -0.67 -22.58 -4.38
CA VAL A 523 -1.16 -23.37 -3.24
C VAL A 523 -0.02 -23.71 -2.26
N PRO A 524 0.05 -23.07 -1.07
CA PRO A 524 1.03 -23.40 -0.05
C PRO A 524 0.71 -24.74 0.63
N THR A 525 1.77 -25.45 1.02
CA THR A 525 1.72 -26.72 1.73
C THR A 525 1.34 -26.57 3.20
N SER A 526 1.72 -25.46 3.85
CA SER A 526 1.22 -25.03 5.17
C SER A 526 1.12 -23.49 5.23
N ILE A 527 0.21 -22.99 6.06
CA ILE A 527 -0.02 -21.58 6.35
C ILE A 527 -0.07 -21.40 7.87
N ILE A 528 0.76 -20.52 8.41
CA ILE A 528 0.79 -20.11 9.82
C ILE A 528 0.36 -18.64 9.90
N SER A 529 -0.40 -18.28 10.92
CA SER A 529 -0.91 -16.90 11.12
C SER A 529 -0.81 -16.44 12.57
N ASP A 530 0.15 -16.98 13.33
CA ASP A 530 0.32 -16.77 14.77
C ASP A 530 1.08 -15.48 15.13
N HIS A 531 1.78 -14.86 14.16
CA HIS A 531 2.29 -13.50 14.31
C HIS A 531 1.14 -12.48 14.20
N SER A 532 1.21 -11.41 14.97
CA SER A 532 0.21 -10.33 14.99
C SER A 532 0.49 -9.23 13.97
N ILE A 533 1.76 -8.83 13.79
CA ILE A 533 2.18 -7.72 12.91
C ILE A 533 3.51 -8.04 12.23
N GLY A 534 3.45 -8.29 10.90
CA GLY A 534 4.57 -8.53 9.98
C GLY A 534 5.55 -9.65 10.34
N VAL A 535 5.98 -10.44 9.36
CA VAL A 535 7.14 -11.32 9.51
C VAL A 535 8.39 -10.53 9.13
N ARG A 536 9.41 -10.49 9.98
CA ARG A 536 10.70 -9.81 9.72
C ARG A 536 11.69 -10.71 9.00
N THR A 537 11.79 -11.96 9.44
CA THR A 537 12.70 -12.97 8.88
C THR A 537 12.20 -14.38 9.20
N VAL A 538 12.54 -15.32 8.32
CA VAL A 538 12.30 -16.77 8.46
C VAL A 538 13.61 -17.50 8.20
N ALA A 539 13.88 -18.58 8.92
CA ALA A 539 15.11 -19.36 8.73
C ALA A 539 14.91 -20.83 9.09
N PHE A 540 15.26 -21.75 8.19
CA PHE A 540 15.27 -23.19 8.48
C PHE A 540 16.53 -23.57 9.28
N SER A 541 16.41 -24.55 10.17
CA SER A 541 17.58 -25.25 10.69
C SER A 541 18.27 -26.04 9.55
N PRO A 542 19.61 -26.18 9.56
CA PRO A 542 20.32 -26.95 8.53
C PRO A 542 19.74 -28.36 8.37
N ASP A 543 19.57 -29.06 9.50
CA ASP A 543 18.98 -30.39 9.58
C ASP A 543 17.51 -30.50 9.10
N SER A 544 16.90 -29.38 8.68
CA SER A 544 15.55 -29.27 8.13
C SER A 544 14.45 -29.85 9.03
N ARG A 545 14.70 -29.94 10.35
CA ARG A 545 13.70 -30.31 11.37
C ARG A 545 12.92 -29.13 11.91
N PHE A 546 13.45 -27.91 11.80
CA PHE A 546 12.83 -26.70 12.32
C PHE A 546 12.76 -25.59 11.27
N LEU A 547 11.71 -24.78 11.39
CA LEU A 547 11.60 -23.44 10.79
C LEU A 547 11.46 -22.44 11.94
N ALA A 548 12.30 -21.41 11.98
CA ALA A 548 12.12 -20.26 12.86
C ALA A 548 11.43 -19.13 12.08
N SER A 549 10.51 -18.41 12.75
CA SER A 549 9.91 -17.18 12.22
C SER A 549 9.92 -16.09 13.29
N LEU A 550 10.30 -14.89 12.89
CA LEU A 550 10.44 -13.72 13.75
C LEU A 550 9.51 -12.62 13.28
N GLY A 551 8.75 -12.02 14.21
CA GLY A 551 7.87 -10.90 13.91
C GLY A 551 8.61 -9.57 13.72
N THR A 552 7.89 -8.54 13.30
CA THR A 552 8.41 -7.16 13.35
C THR A 552 8.56 -6.68 14.80
N LEU A 553 9.16 -5.50 14.99
CA LEU A 553 9.44 -4.90 16.30
C LEU A 553 8.21 -4.73 17.21
N THR A 554 7.02 -4.60 16.63
CA THR A 554 5.75 -4.40 17.36
C THR A 554 5.12 -5.73 17.81
N ASP A 555 5.26 -6.79 17.01
CA ASP A 555 4.90 -8.16 17.40
C ASP A 555 5.89 -8.70 18.44
N GLY A 556 7.17 -8.69 18.09
CA GLY A 556 8.28 -9.09 18.95
C GLY A 556 8.33 -10.57 19.30
N PHE A 557 7.54 -11.46 18.66
CA PHE A 557 7.62 -12.89 18.93
C PHE A 557 8.62 -13.60 18.02
N LEU A 558 9.33 -14.55 18.62
CA LEU A 558 10.09 -15.60 17.97
C LEU A 558 9.33 -16.91 18.14
N TYR A 559 8.88 -17.50 17.03
CA TYR A 559 8.31 -18.84 17.00
C TYR A 559 9.29 -19.82 16.35
N VAL A 560 9.34 -21.04 16.87
CA VAL A 560 10.03 -22.16 16.24
C VAL A 560 9.01 -23.28 16.00
N TRP A 561 8.97 -23.74 14.76
CA TRP A 561 8.03 -24.69 14.22
C TRP A 561 8.76 -26.00 13.90
N SER A 562 8.21 -27.13 14.32
CA SER A 562 8.68 -28.46 13.91
C SER A 562 8.19 -28.73 12.48
N LEU A 563 9.12 -29.09 11.59
CA LEU A 563 8.86 -29.36 10.17
C LEU A 563 8.88 -30.87 9.88
N ASN A 564 7.75 -31.39 9.42
CA ASN A 564 7.73 -32.72 8.79
C ASN A 564 8.25 -32.62 7.35
N CYS A 565 9.57 -32.76 7.18
CA CYS A 565 10.28 -32.60 5.90
C CYS A 565 9.78 -33.51 4.74
N ARG A 566 8.97 -34.54 5.04
CA ARG A 566 8.29 -35.41 4.06
C ARG A 566 6.93 -34.86 3.61
N THR A 567 6.15 -34.24 4.49
CA THR A 567 4.79 -33.76 4.16
C THR A 567 4.66 -32.25 4.03
N GLY A 568 5.64 -31.49 4.52
CA GLY A 568 5.57 -30.03 4.62
C GLY A 568 4.63 -29.52 5.72
N SER A 569 4.17 -30.40 6.61
CA SER A 569 3.35 -30.00 7.76
C SER A 569 4.20 -29.35 8.85
N LEU A 570 3.75 -28.20 9.34
CA LEU A 570 4.37 -27.42 10.42
C LEU A 570 3.52 -27.45 11.69
N THR A 571 4.16 -27.65 12.84
CA THR A 571 3.51 -27.54 14.18
C THR A 571 4.33 -26.65 15.11
N LEU A 572 3.68 -25.90 16.00
CA LEU A 572 4.39 -25.05 16.96
C LEU A 572 5.18 -25.92 17.94
N HIS A 573 6.51 -25.73 17.97
CA HIS A 573 7.38 -26.39 18.93
C HIS A 573 7.59 -25.51 20.16
N SER A 574 7.89 -24.22 19.96
CA SER A 574 8.25 -23.31 21.04
C SER A 574 8.08 -21.84 20.67
N ALA A 575 7.81 -20.99 21.67
CA ALA A 575 7.51 -19.57 21.49
C ALA A 575 8.17 -18.69 22.57
N ASN A 576 8.82 -17.59 22.16
CA ASN A 576 9.45 -16.63 23.06
C ASN A 576 9.17 -15.20 22.61
N LYS A 577 8.98 -14.27 23.56
CA LYS A 577 8.98 -12.83 23.25
C LYS A 577 10.39 -12.27 23.32
N CYS A 578 10.83 -11.61 22.25
CA CYS A 578 12.01 -10.75 22.24
C CYS A 578 11.62 -9.37 22.79
N THR A 579 12.41 -8.86 23.73
CA THR A 579 12.21 -7.54 24.37
C THR A 579 13.08 -6.44 23.76
N THR A 580 13.97 -6.81 22.85
CA THR A 580 14.97 -5.99 22.18
C THR A 580 14.70 -5.96 20.66
N PRO A 581 15.04 -4.86 19.96
CA PRO A 581 15.08 -4.86 18.51
C PRO A 581 16.06 -5.92 17.99
N ILE A 582 15.54 -6.88 17.23
CA ILE A 582 16.31 -7.90 16.52
C ILE A 582 16.47 -7.44 15.06
N ALA A 583 17.71 -7.41 14.58
CA ALA A 583 18.03 -7.10 13.19
C ALA A 583 17.96 -8.38 12.33
N ASP A 584 18.58 -9.46 12.81
CA ASP A 584 18.82 -10.68 12.05
C ASP A 584 18.74 -11.96 12.92
N MET A 585 18.48 -13.09 12.27
CA MET A 585 18.23 -14.39 12.88
C MET A 585 18.78 -15.52 12.00
N ILE A 586 19.81 -16.22 12.48
CA ILE A 586 20.48 -17.30 11.74
C ILE A 586 20.64 -18.58 12.57
N TRP A 587 20.83 -19.71 11.91
CA TRP A 587 21.15 -20.98 12.56
C TRP A 587 22.65 -21.30 12.48
N CYS A 588 23.19 -21.90 13.54
CA CYS A 588 24.55 -22.44 13.60
C CYS A 588 24.48 -23.85 14.21
N GLY A 589 24.65 -24.88 13.38
CA GLY A 589 24.41 -26.27 13.79
C GLY A 589 22.97 -26.47 14.26
N SER A 590 22.79 -26.93 15.50
CA SER A 590 21.47 -27.09 16.14
C SER A 590 21.01 -25.89 16.98
N GLN A 591 21.78 -24.79 17.00
CA GLN A 591 21.50 -23.59 17.78
C GLN A 591 20.97 -22.47 16.87
N LEU A 592 20.01 -21.71 17.38
CA LEU A 592 19.41 -20.55 16.71
C LEU A 592 19.94 -19.27 17.36
N ILE A 593 20.35 -18.28 16.58
CA ILE A 593 21.00 -17.07 17.06
C ILE A 593 20.15 -15.88 16.64
N THR A 594 19.86 -14.97 17.57
CA THR A 594 19.27 -13.67 17.25
C THR A 594 20.22 -12.54 17.64
N ILE A 595 20.39 -11.56 16.74
CA ILE A 595 21.24 -10.38 16.94
C ILE A 595 20.46 -9.08 16.73
N GLY A 596 20.92 -7.98 17.30
CA GLY A 596 20.27 -6.67 17.13
C GLY A 596 20.84 -5.57 18.03
N THR A 597 20.00 -4.63 18.43
CA THR A 597 20.39 -3.49 19.28
C THR A 597 20.89 -3.96 20.63
N ARG A 598 22.22 -3.94 20.82
CA ARG A 598 22.93 -4.38 22.04
C ARG A 598 22.53 -5.79 22.49
N HIS A 599 22.17 -6.64 21.53
CA HIS A 599 21.60 -7.97 21.75
C HIS A 599 22.31 -8.99 20.86
N VAL A 600 22.87 -10.03 21.48
CA VAL A 600 23.28 -11.28 20.82
C VAL A 600 22.88 -12.42 21.75
N LYS A 601 22.07 -13.35 21.25
CA LYS A 601 21.53 -14.45 22.06
C LYS A 601 21.50 -15.77 21.29
N VAL A 602 22.02 -16.80 21.93
CA VAL A 602 22.13 -18.17 21.40
C VAL A 602 21.08 -19.05 22.06
N TRP A 603 20.05 -19.41 21.30
CA TRP A 603 18.93 -20.24 21.70
C TRP A 603 19.19 -21.72 21.39
N GLN A 604 18.77 -22.59 22.30
CA GLN A 604 18.82 -24.04 22.13
C GLN A 604 17.38 -24.59 22.08
N PRO A 605 16.86 -24.92 20.88
CA PRO A 605 15.72 -25.82 20.75
C PRO A 605 16.10 -27.15 21.39
N GLY A 606 15.28 -27.59 22.35
CA GLY A 606 15.42 -28.92 22.93
C GLY A 606 15.01 -30.00 21.93
N GLN A 607 15.56 -31.21 22.06
CA GLN A 607 14.91 -32.37 21.46
C GLN A 607 13.69 -32.73 22.31
N ALA A 608 12.53 -32.89 21.69
CA ALA A 608 11.33 -33.37 22.35
C ALA A 608 11.52 -34.83 22.77
N LEU A 609 12.01 -35.03 24.00
CA LEU A 609 12.09 -36.34 24.64
C LEU A 609 10.69 -36.98 24.70
N PRO A 610 10.54 -38.24 24.27
CA PRO A 610 9.29 -38.98 24.49
C PRO A 610 8.96 -38.98 25.99
N SER A 611 7.73 -38.61 26.34
CA SER A 611 7.29 -38.56 27.74
C SER A 611 7.36 -39.96 28.35
N SER A 612 8.38 -40.19 29.19
CA SER A 612 8.56 -41.46 29.89
C SER A 612 7.33 -41.75 30.75
N PRO A 613 6.77 -42.98 30.73
CA PRO A 613 5.52 -43.27 31.43
C PRO A 613 5.76 -43.24 32.94
N GLN A 614 5.43 -42.11 33.58
CA GLN A 614 5.58 -41.96 35.03
C GLN A 614 4.60 -42.89 35.76
N ARG A 615 5.16 -43.61 36.73
CA ARG A 615 4.47 -44.63 37.52
C ARG A 615 3.41 -43.98 38.40
N LEU A 616 2.18 -44.50 38.36
CA LEU A 616 1.04 -44.01 39.16
C LEU A 616 1.40 -43.89 40.66
N SER A 617 1.57 -42.65 41.13
CA SER A 617 1.73 -42.32 42.55
C SER A 617 0.47 -41.62 43.06
N ARG A 618 -0.17 -42.20 44.07
CA ARG A 618 -1.52 -41.83 44.51
C ARG A 618 -1.47 -40.90 45.72
N ARG A 619 -1.34 -39.58 45.49
CA ARG A 619 -1.70 -38.55 46.49
C ARG A 619 -2.51 -37.44 45.85
N VAL A 620 -3.49 -36.94 46.61
CA VAL A 620 -4.39 -35.85 46.22
C VAL A 620 -3.81 -34.55 46.79
N SER A 621 -3.55 -33.58 45.92
CA SER A 621 -3.30 -32.18 46.26
C SER A 621 -3.99 -31.32 45.21
N THR A 622 -4.90 -30.44 45.66
CA THR A 622 -5.77 -29.65 44.78
C THR A 622 -5.08 -28.39 44.28
N GLU A 623 -4.19 -28.55 43.30
CA GLU A 623 -3.65 -27.43 42.53
C GLU A 623 -4.30 -27.37 41.15
N LYS A 624 -4.53 -26.14 40.66
CA LYS A 624 -5.16 -25.91 39.36
C LYS A 624 -4.17 -26.27 38.25
N VAL A 625 -4.51 -27.27 37.44
CA VAL A 625 -3.78 -27.57 36.21
C VAL A 625 -3.88 -26.37 35.27
N ALA A 626 -2.82 -25.58 35.20
CA ALA A 626 -2.67 -24.55 34.18
C ALA A 626 -2.60 -25.24 32.80
N SER A 627 -3.21 -24.64 31.78
CA SER A 627 -3.10 -25.11 30.40
C SER A 627 -1.62 -25.08 29.96
N PRO A 628 -1.09 -26.14 29.35
CA PRO A 628 0.31 -26.20 28.95
C PRO A 628 0.55 -25.31 27.73
N GLY A 629 0.97 -24.07 27.98
CA GLY A 629 1.45 -23.12 26.98
C GLY A 629 2.58 -23.71 26.11
N PRO A 630 2.85 -23.13 24.93
CA PRO A 630 3.96 -23.59 24.09
C PRO A 630 5.28 -23.51 24.86
N ALA A 631 6.16 -24.48 24.63
CA ALA A 631 7.42 -24.56 25.35
C ALA A 631 8.26 -23.30 25.12
N THR A 632 8.95 -22.82 26.15
CA THR A 632 9.88 -21.70 26.00
C THR A 632 11.25 -22.22 25.58
N LEU A 633 11.84 -21.61 24.54
CA LEU A 633 13.24 -21.84 24.17
C LEU A 633 14.15 -21.39 25.31
N SER A 634 15.01 -22.30 25.75
CA SER A 634 16.19 -21.95 26.53
C SER A 634 17.16 -21.16 25.66
N GLY A 635 17.85 -20.17 26.24
CA GLY A 635 18.80 -19.36 25.47
C GLY A 635 19.75 -18.54 26.33
N ARG A 636 21.00 -18.47 25.88
CA ARG A 636 22.16 -17.90 26.55
C ARG A 636 22.52 -16.57 25.90
N ASN A 637 22.56 -15.50 26.68
CA ASN A 637 23.02 -14.19 26.18
C ASN A 637 24.54 -14.26 25.96
N ALA A 638 25.06 -13.63 24.92
CA ALA A 638 26.52 -13.54 24.72
C ALA A 638 27.13 -12.39 25.53
N LEU A 639 28.39 -12.53 25.91
CA LEU A 639 29.15 -11.50 26.64
C LEU A 639 29.56 -10.36 25.68
N LEU A 640 28.99 -9.18 25.92
CA LEU A 640 29.19 -7.94 25.15
C LEU A 640 30.65 -7.43 25.12
N GLY A 641 31.34 -7.56 26.25
CA GLY A 641 32.64 -6.91 26.45
C GLY A 641 32.58 -5.41 26.15
N ALA A 642 33.60 -4.90 25.44
CA ALA A 642 33.66 -3.52 24.97
C ALA A 642 32.71 -3.21 23.79
N LEU A 643 32.00 -4.19 23.24
CA LEU A 643 31.07 -4.05 22.11
C LEU A 643 29.62 -3.78 22.57
N VAL A 644 29.39 -3.56 23.87
CA VAL A 644 28.06 -3.38 24.48
C VAL A 644 27.27 -2.17 23.94
N GLU A 645 27.92 -1.17 23.37
CA GLU A 645 27.27 0.00 22.74
C GLU A 645 27.08 -0.11 21.22
N CYS A 646 27.50 -1.22 20.58
CA CYS A 646 27.30 -1.46 19.15
C CYS A 646 25.88 -1.98 18.84
N ASN A 647 25.38 -1.73 17.63
CA ASN A 647 24.22 -2.46 17.10
C ASN A 647 24.70 -3.57 16.15
N PHE A 648 24.26 -4.79 16.40
CA PHE A 648 24.58 -5.94 15.56
C PHE A 648 23.54 -6.03 14.43
N THR A 649 24.01 -6.01 13.20
CA THR A 649 23.22 -5.74 11.98
C THR A 649 22.89 -7.01 11.19
N CYS A 650 23.91 -7.83 10.94
CA CYS A 650 23.84 -9.06 10.16
C CYS A 650 24.82 -10.11 10.70
N ALA A 651 24.54 -11.40 10.49
CA ALA A 651 25.44 -12.49 10.85
C ALA A 651 25.51 -13.59 9.78
N VAL A 652 26.60 -14.36 9.78
CA VAL A 652 26.76 -15.54 8.92
C VAL A 652 27.47 -16.67 9.67
N ALA A 653 26.98 -17.91 9.53
CA ALA A 653 27.64 -19.10 10.05
C ALA A 653 28.67 -19.62 9.04
N ILE A 654 29.94 -19.66 9.44
CA ILE A 654 31.05 -20.14 8.59
C ILE A 654 31.53 -21.55 8.96
N ARG A 655 31.30 -21.97 10.22
CA ARG A 655 31.55 -23.34 10.70
C ARG A 655 30.41 -23.76 11.67
N PRO A 656 30.17 -25.06 11.93
CA PRO A 656 29.06 -25.52 12.80
C PRO A 656 29.04 -24.98 14.24
N THR A 657 30.13 -24.34 14.69
CA THR A 657 30.27 -23.70 16.00
C THR A 657 30.69 -22.23 15.94
N LEU A 658 30.93 -21.66 14.76
CA LEU A 658 31.46 -20.30 14.58
C LEU A 658 30.58 -19.46 13.66
N VAL A 659 30.13 -18.34 14.21
CA VAL A 659 29.41 -17.28 13.50
C VAL A 659 30.26 -16.02 13.46
N LEU A 660 30.19 -15.30 12.34
CA LEU A 660 30.68 -13.93 12.22
C LEU A 660 29.51 -12.96 12.25
N VAL A 661 29.73 -11.78 12.84
CA VAL A 661 28.71 -10.76 13.13
C VAL A 661 29.25 -9.39 12.71
N GLY A 662 28.45 -8.64 11.95
CA GLY A 662 28.73 -7.25 11.57
C GLY A 662 28.07 -6.24 12.51
N THR A 663 28.53 -4.99 12.47
CA THR A 663 27.91 -3.87 13.19
C THR A 663 27.77 -2.61 12.34
N ASP A 664 26.86 -1.74 12.80
CA ASP A 664 26.71 -0.35 12.35
C ASP A 664 28.00 0.49 12.51
N ALA A 665 28.81 0.17 13.51
CA ALA A 665 30.12 0.80 13.75
C ALA A 665 31.25 0.30 12.82
N GLY A 666 30.98 -0.64 11.89
CA GLY A 666 32.00 -1.21 11.00
C GLY A 666 32.85 -2.30 11.65
N HIS A 667 32.41 -2.90 12.75
CA HIS A 667 33.17 -3.93 13.46
C HIS A 667 32.79 -5.35 12.99
N LEU A 668 33.76 -6.11 12.50
CA LEU A 668 33.61 -7.54 12.23
C LEU A 668 34.01 -8.34 13.47
N CYS A 669 33.08 -9.14 13.98
CA CYS A 669 33.22 -9.87 15.24
C CYS A 669 32.97 -11.37 15.06
N ALA A 670 33.55 -12.20 15.93
CA ALA A 670 33.36 -13.64 15.99
C ALA A 670 32.57 -14.06 17.23
N LEU A 671 31.69 -15.05 17.07
CA LEU A 671 30.89 -15.69 18.10
C LEU A 671 31.09 -17.20 18.05
N ASN A 672 31.70 -17.78 19.09
CA ASN A 672 31.77 -19.24 19.26
C ASN A 672 30.60 -19.72 20.12
N VAL A 673 29.75 -20.59 19.57
CA VAL A 673 28.53 -21.07 20.24
C VAL A 673 28.69 -22.37 21.03
N SER A 674 29.86 -23.03 20.99
CA SER A 674 30.10 -24.26 21.74
C SER A 674 30.48 -24.04 23.21
N GLY A 675 31.12 -22.92 23.53
CA GLY A 675 31.49 -22.56 24.91
C GLY A 675 30.26 -22.30 25.78
N SER A 676 30.31 -22.69 27.06
CA SER A 676 29.18 -22.56 28.02
C SER A 676 28.68 -21.12 28.13
N TYR A 677 29.60 -20.17 28.12
CA TYR A 677 29.35 -18.73 28.02
C TYR A 677 29.80 -18.29 26.61
N PRO A 678 28.87 -18.00 25.67
CA PRO A 678 29.25 -17.44 24.39
C PRO A 678 29.78 -16.01 24.59
N GLU A 679 30.90 -15.68 23.95
CA GLU A 679 31.56 -14.37 24.01
C GLU A 679 31.81 -13.85 22.59
N LEU A 680 31.77 -12.51 22.44
CA LEU A 680 31.93 -11.84 21.15
C LEU A 680 33.33 -11.23 21.02
N LYS A 681 34.20 -11.83 20.20
CA LYS A 681 35.58 -11.37 19.95
C LYS A 681 35.62 -10.40 18.77
N LEU A 682 36.17 -9.20 18.93
CA LEU A 682 36.47 -8.30 17.82
C LEU A 682 37.59 -8.89 16.94
N LEU A 683 37.37 -8.98 15.63
CA LEU A 683 38.37 -9.42 14.65
C LEU A 683 38.97 -8.26 13.85
N LYS A 684 38.14 -7.37 13.32
CA LYS A 684 38.57 -6.31 12.39
C LYS A 684 37.63 -5.11 12.47
N MET A 685 38.13 -3.93 12.09
CA MET A 685 37.35 -2.70 11.97
C MET A 685 37.48 -2.18 10.54
N PHE A 686 36.37 -1.74 9.97
CA PHE A 686 36.24 -1.12 8.66
C PHE A 686 35.77 0.33 8.82
N ASP A 687 35.94 1.15 7.79
CA ASP A 687 35.53 2.56 7.77
C ASP A 687 34.08 2.77 7.30
N PHE A 688 33.41 1.70 6.85
CA PHE A 688 32.00 1.64 6.49
C PHE A 688 31.20 0.69 7.40
N GLU A 689 29.89 0.91 7.50
CA GLU A 689 28.93 0.06 8.24
C GLU A 689 28.77 -1.32 7.56
N ILE A 690 28.71 -2.42 8.34
CA ILE A 690 28.52 -3.76 7.78
C ILE A 690 27.03 -4.11 7.89
N ASN A 691 26.31 -4.15 6.77
CA ASN A 691 24.86 -4.45 6.72
C ASN A 691 24.55 -5.82 6.11
N ALA A 692 25.47 -6.38 5.32
CA ALA A 692 25.32 -7.70 4.70
C ALA A 692 26.61 -8.52 4.82
N LEU A 693 26.46 -9.82 5.02
CA LEU A 693 27.53 -10.81 5.12
C LEU A 693 27.15 -12.07 4.34
N ALA A 694 28.05 -12.58 3.51
CA ALA A 694 27.92 -13.90 2.87
C ALA A 694 29.22 -14.69 2.96
N TRP A 695 29.07 -16.00 3.15
CA TRP A 695 30.17 -16.96 3.13
C TRP A 695 30.20 -17.66 1.77
N GLN A 696 31.38 -17.76 1.17
CA GLN A 696 31.62 -18.44 -0.12
C GLN A 696 32.51 -19.67 0.10
N PRO A 697 31.92 -20.86 0.38
CA PRO A 697 32.69 -22.07 0.71
C PRO A 697 33.65 -22.51 -0.38
N SER A 698 33.31 -22.25 -1.65
CA SER A 698 34.10 -22.59 -2.83
C SER A 698 35.41 -21.80 -2.94
N ARG A 699 35.48 -20.59 -2.37
CA ARG A 699 36.70 -19.75 -2.31
C ARG A 699 37.30 -19.65 -0.90
N GLN A 700 36.64 -20.21 0.12
CA GLN A 700 36.95 -20.02 1.55
C GLN A 700 37.03 -18.53 1.93
N ARG A 701 36.14 -17.71 1.35
CA ARG A 701 36.14 -16.24 1.43
C ARG A 701 34.84 -15.72 2.05
N LEU A 702 34.96 -14.73 2.92
CA LEU A 702 33.87 -13.91 3.42
C LEU A 702 33.68 -12.70 2.49
N VAL A 703 32.44 -12.41 2.13
CA VAL A 703 32.02 -11.14 1.52
C VAL A 703 31.31 -10.33 2.59
N LEU A 704 31.67 -9.06 2.75
CA LEU A 704 31.02 -8.12 3.66
C LEU A 704 30.76 -6.79 2.95
N GLY A 705 29.69 -6.08 3.33
CA GLY A 705 29.39 -4.78 2.73
C GLY A 705 28.26 -4.03 3.42
N GLY A 706 28.09 -2.77 3.04
CA GLY A 706 27.01 -1.90 3.47
C GLY A 706 26.85 -0.71 2.53
N GLN A 707 26.16 0.35 2.95
CA GLN A 707 25.72 1.42 2.04
C GLN A 707 26.86 2.14 1.28
N TYR A 708 28.10 2.09 1.76
CA TYR A 708 29.23 2.88 1.24
C TYR A 708 30.47 2.06 0.85
N GLY A 709 30.40 0.72 0.83
CA GLY A 709 31.54 -0.12 0.47
C GLY A 709 31.31 -1.62 0.56
N ILE A 710 32.23 -2.37 -0.05
CA ILE A 710 32.31 -3.83 -0.08
C ILE A 710 33.76 -4.23 0.24
N ALA A 711 33.95 -5.29 1.03
CA ALA A 711 35.25 -5.88 1.30
C ALA A 711 35.20 -7.41 1.34
N TYR A 712 36.37 -8.04 1.23
CA TYR A 712 36.55 -9.48 1.18
C TYR A 712 37.63 -9.92 2.16
N GLU A 713 37.39 -10.98 2.92
CA GLU A 713 38.35 -11.54 3.89
C GLU A 713 38.47 -13.05 3.68
N ASP A 714 39.69 -13.56 3.48
CA ASP A 714 39.93 -15.00 3.32
C ASP A 714 40.00 -15.70 4.70
N LEU A 715 39.49 -16.93 4.80
CA LEU A 715 39.38 -17.67 6.07
C LEU A 715 40.73 -17.87 6.78
N SER A 716 41.83 -17.97 6.02
CA SER A 716 43.19 -18.06 6.57
C SER A 716 43.58 -16.83 7.39
N VAL A 717 43.12 -15.63 7.01
CA VAL A 717 43.33 -14.38 7.76
C VAL A 717 42.41 -14.36 8.99
N ILE A 718 41.16 -14.81 8.84
CA ILE A 718 40.20 -14.88 9.94
C ILE A 718 40.68 -15.85 11.04
N ASP A 719 41.21 -17.02 10.68
CA ASP A 719 41.76 -17.98 11.63
C ASP A 719 43.03 -17.48 12.32
N GLN A 720 43.94 -16.80 11.60
CA GLN A 720 45.11 -16.14 12.21
C GLN A 720 44.71 -15.07 13.26
N ILE A 721 43.63 -14.32 13.01
CA ILE A 721 43.09 -13.32 13.95
C ILE A 721 42.30 -14.00 15.09
N LEU A 722 41.72 -15.18 14.88
CA LEU A 722 41.07 -15.95 15.95
C LEU A 722 42.09 -16.48 16.97
N ASP A 723 43.28 -16.89 16.52
CA ASP A 723 44.38 -17.33 17.40
C ASP A 723 45.19 -16.17 18.02
N SER A 724 45.11 -14.96 17.47
CA SER A 724 45.78 -13.77 18.04
C SER A 724 45.14 -13.31 19.37
N PRO A 725 45.86 -12.56 20.23
CA PRO A 725 45.23 -11.90 21.38
C PRO A 725 44.09 -10.96 20.94
N PRO A 726 43.06 -10.75 21.79
CA PRO A 726 41.88 -9.97 21.42
C PRO A 726 42.19 -8.49 21.22
N LEU A 727 41.68 -7.92 20.13
CA LEU A 727 41.73 -6.49 19.86
C LEU A 727 40.85 -5.73 20.85
N VAL A 728 41.47 -4.91 21.71
CA VAL A 728 40.77 -4.02 22.63
C VAL A 728 40.36 -2.74 21.88
N PRO A 729 39.05 -2.39 21.80
CA PRO A 729 38.64 -1.13 21.20
C PRO A 729 39.26 0.06 21.93
N GLY A 730 39.91 0.95 21.18
CA GLY A 730 40.52 2.15 21.75
C GLY A 730 39.46 3.04 22.41
N SER A 731 39.75 3.54 23.61
CA SER A 731 38.88 4.54 24.25
C SER A 731 38.76 5.76 23.34
N ARG A 732 37.52 6.10 22.94
CA ARG A 732 37.14 6.98 21.81
C ARG A 732 37.12 6.32 20.41
N ALA A 733 36.72 5.06 20.32
CA ALA A 733 36.00 4.56 19.15
C ALA A 733 34.71 5.40 18.97
N ARG A 734 34.83 6.52 18.23
CA ARG A 734 33.68 7.16 17.61
C ARG A 734 33.19 6.23 16.52
N SER A 735 31.87 6.20 16.25
CA SER A 735 31.39 5.68 14.97
C SER A 735 32.13 6.39 13.83
N PRO A 736 32.16 5.81 12.61
CA PRO A 736 32.34 6.62 11.42
C PRO A 736 31.49 7.89 11.55
N ARG A 737 32.13 9.07 11.43
CA ARG A 737 31.37 10.32 11.40
C ARG A 737 30.41 10.21 10.21
N LYS A 738 29.19 10.75 10.32
CA LYS A 738 28.36 11.03 9.13
C LYS A 738 29.13 12.05 8.29
N GLY A 739 29.94 11.53 7.37
CA GLY A 739 31.33 12.01 7.24
C GLY A 739 31.77 12.37 5.83
N HIS A 740 30.98 12.03 4.82
CA HIS A 740 30.75 12.88 3.66
C HIS A 740 29.41 12.52 3.04
N ARG A 741 28.40 13.40 3.16
CA ARG A 741 27.42 13.50 2.07
C ARG A 741 28.19 14.10 0.91
N LEU A 742 28.61 13.27 -0.05
CA LEU A 742 28.96 13.76 -1.38
C LEU A 742 27.73 14.54 -1.89
N SER A 743 27.97 15.77 -2.34
CA SER A 743 26.91 16.75 -2.58
C SER A 743 25.92 16.25 -3.63
N ALA A 744 24.65 16.62 -3.50
CA ALA A 744 23.65 16.32 -4.54
C ALA A 744 24.12 16.82 -5.92
N ALA A 745 24.84 17.94 -5.95
CA ALA A 745 25.52 18.51 -7.10
C ALA A 745 26.41 17.50 -7.88
N ARG A 746 27.10 16.54 -7.24
CA ARG A 746 27.89 15.55 -8.00
C ARG A 746 27.04 14.55 -8.75
N ARG A 747 25.90 14.16 -8.18
CA ARG A 747 24.91 13.28 -8.82
C ARG A 747 24.10 13.99 -9.91
N SER A 748 23.80 15.29 -9.77
CA SER A 748 23.19 16.07 -10.86
C SER A 748 24.17 16.45 -11.98
N LEU A 749 25.48 16.49 -11.71
CA LEU A 749 26.52 16.75 -12.71
C LEU A 749 27.05 15.49 -13.42
N GLY A 750 26.61 14.28 -13.06
CA GLY A 750 27.02 13.03 -13.72
C GLY A 750 28.50 12.66 -13.57
N LEU A 751 29.18 13.16 -12.54
CA LEU A 751 30.65 13.04 -12.39
C LEU A 751 31.12 11.80 -11.61
N ASP A 752 30.21 11.04 -11.00
CA ASP A 752 30.55 9.88 -10.15
C ASP A 752 30.58 8.56 -10.96
N HIS A 753 31.41 8.48 -12.00
CA HIS A 753 31.71 7.24 -12.74
C HIS A 753 32.76 6.33 -12.06
N THR A 754 33.14 6.61 -10.82
CA THR A 754 34.01 5.74 -10.01
C THR A 754 33.16 4.74 -9.21
N SER A 755 33.23 3.47 -9.60
CA SER A 755 32.47 2.37 -9.02
C SER A 755 32.72 2.17 -7.52
N ASN A 756 31.78 2.60 -6.68
CA ASN A 756 31.70 2.21 -5.27
C ASN A 756 30.23 1.96 -4.89
N THR A 757 29.64 0.95 -5.53
CA THR A 757 28.27 0.48 -5.27
C THR A 757 28.18 -0.08 -3.85
N GLY A 758 27.25 0.45 -3.05
CA GLY A 758 26.94 -0.11 -1.74
C GLY A 758 26.30 -1.51 -1.87
N LEU A 759 26.26 -2.24 -0.76
CA LEU A 759 25.69 -3.59 -0.68
C LEU A 759 24.50 -3.64 0.29
N SER A 760 23.33 -4.01 -0.23
CA SER A 760 22.08 -4.14 0.52
C SER A 760 21.85 -5.57 1.00
N ALA A 761 22.18 -6.56 0.17
CA ALA A 761 22.17 -7.98 0.53
C ALA A 761 23.16 -8.76 -0.35
N VAL A 762 23.65 -9.89 0.16
CA VAL A 762 24.49 -10.82 -0.61
C VAL A 762 24.21 -12.27 -0.20
N GLY A 763 24.29 -13.19 -1.15
CA GLY A 763 24.27 -14.63 -0.93
C GLY A 763 25.23 -15.35 -1.87
N CYS A 764 25.47 -16.64 -1.64
CA CYS A 764 26.36 -17.47 -2.46
C CYS A 764 25.60 -18.68 -3.01
N VAL A 765 25.70 -18.92 -4.32
CA VAL A 765 25.12 -20.07 -5.02
C VAL A 765 26.25 -20.80 -5.74
N SER A 766 26.66 -21.95 -5.21
CA SER A 766 27.74 -22.80 -5.73
C SER A 766 29.10 -22.08 -5.82
N SER A 767 29.41 -21.41 -6.94
CA SER A 767 30.60 -20.56 -7.12
C SER A 767 30.27 -19.06 -7.27
N GLN A 768 29.03 -18.73 -7.62
CA GLN A 768 28.57 -17.37 -7.93
C GLN A 768 28.10 -16.62 -6.68
N LEU A 769 28.22 -15.29 -6.72
CA LEU A 769 27.61 -14.40 -5.74
C LEU A 769 26.30 -13.84 -6.30
N ILE A 770 25.26 -13.85 -5.48
CA ILE A 770 24.00 -13.15 -5.76
C ILE A 770 24.02 -11.87 -4.94
N ILE A 771 24.08 -10.72 -5.61
CA ILE A 771 24.32 -9.41 -5.03
C ILE A 771 23.08 -8.54 -5.23
N LEU A 772 22.63 -7.88 -4.17
CA LEU A 772 21.70 -6.75 -4.24
C LEU A 772 22.47 -5.49 -3.85
N ASP A 773 22.69 -4.60 -4.82
CA ASP A 773 23.43 -3.36 -4.60
C ASP A 773 22.62 -2.29 -3.84
N GLY A 774 23.23 -1.13 -3.60
CA GLY A 774 22.60 0.03 -2.96
C GLY A 774 21.50 0.70 -3.79
N ASP A 775 21.46 0.41 -5.09
CA ASP A 775 20.48 0.89 -6.07
C ASP A 775 19.33 -0.13 -6.28
N GLY A 776 19.36 -1.26 -5.57
CA GLY A 776 18.35 -2.31 -5.65
C GLY A 776 18.38 -3.16 -6.91
N ASN A 777 19.46 -3.11 -7.71
CA ASN A 777 19.67 -4.07 -8.79
C ASN A 777 20.09 -5.42 -8.19
N LEU A 778 19.41 -6.49 -8.61
CA LEU A 778 19.78 -7.86 -8.25
C LEU A 778 20.64 -8.44 -9.37
N LEU A 779 21.87 -8.85 -9.03
CA LEU A 779 22.92 -9.30 -9.93
C LEU A 779 23.37 -10.72 -9.56
N ALA A 780 23.70 -11.56 -10.56
CA ALA A 780 24.55 -12.74 -10.36
C ALA A 780 25.94 -12.48 -10.94
N GLU A 781 26.95 -12.56 -10.09
CA GLU A 781 28.36 -12.36 -10.44
C GLU A 781 29.11 -13.70 -10.40
N SER A 782 29.81 -14.01 -11.49
CA SER A 782 30.54 -15.28 -11.64
C SER A 782 32.02 -15.18 -11.23
N ASN A 783 32.66 -14.01 -11.28
CA ASN A 783 34.12 -13.91 -11.13
C ASN A 783 34.63 -12.55 -10.62
N ALA A 784 34.60 -12.35 -9.30
CA ALA A 784 34.95 -11.10 -8.61
C ALA A 784 36.43 -10.61 -8.70
N ASP A 785 37.29 -11.24 -9.53
CA ASP A 785 38.68 -10.82 -9.75
C ASP A 785 38.92 -10.29 -11.20
N GLN A 786 37.85 -10.04 -11.97
CA GLN A 786 37.88 -9.42 -13.30
C GLN A 786 36.87 -8.26 -13.36
N ASN A 787 37.03 -7.33 -14.31
CA ASN A 787 36.22 -6.10 -14.38
C ASN A 787 34.70 -6.41 -14.41
N ALA A 788 34.00 -6.08 -13.33
CA ALA A 788 32.67 -6.59 -13.00
C ALA A 788 31.50 -6.15 -13.93
N ALA A 789 31.77 -5.37 -14.98
CA ALA A 789 30.74 -4.84 -15.87
C ALA A 789 30.19 -5.86 -16.88
N ASP A 790 31.06 -6.70 -17.46
CA ASP A 790 30.74 -7.46 -18.68
C ASP A 790 30.19 -8.88 -18.44
N SER A 791 30.14 -9.36 -17.19
CA SER A 791 29.79 -10.75 -16.84
C SER A 791 28.69 -10.91 -15.77
N ALA A 792 27.93 -9.85 -15.47
CA ALA A 792 26.91 -9.86 -14.42
C ALA A 792 25.49 -10.01 -15.00
N GLN A 793 24.79 -11.10 -14.68
CA GLN A 793 23.39 -11.27 -15.09
C GLN A 793 22.47 -10.43 -14.20
N THR A 794 21.73 -9.50 -14.80
CA THR A 794 20.86 -8.56 -14.08
C THR A 794 19.39 -9.03 -14.07
N PHE A 795 18.80 -9.16 -12.88
CA PHE A 795 17.41 -9.62 -12.68
C PHE A 795 16.42 -8.48 -12.35
N ALA A 796 16.91 -7.29 -11.99
CA ALA A 796 16.10 -6.09 -11.77
C ALA A 796 16.64 -4.91 -12.60
N CYS A 797 15.80 -4.27 -13.40
CA CYS A 797 16.24 -3.27 -14.40
C CYS A 797 16.16 -1.82 -13.91
N HIS A 798 15.19 -1.51 -13.04
CA HIS A 798 14.77 -0.15 -12.69
C HIS A 798 15.12 0.23 -11.25
N ASN A 799 16.00 1.22 -11.08
CA ASN A 799 16.34 1.88 -9.80
C ASN A 799 15.28 2.93 -9.41
N GLY A 800 13.99 2.63 -9.61
CA GLY A 800 12.96 3.65 -9.52
C GLY A 800 11.54 3.16 -9.73
N SER A 801 10.59 3.99 -9.27
CA SER A 801 9.17 3.75 -9.43
C SER A 801 8.76 3.92 -10.90
N ILE A 802 8.26 2.84 -11.51
CA ILE A 802 7.95 2.78 -12.94
C ILE A 802 6.68 3.61 -13.20
N GLN A 803 6.76 4.60 -14.08
CA GLN A 803 5.67 5.54 -14.34
C GLN A 803 4.71 5.03 -15.42
N GLY A 804 5.21 4.29 -16.41
CA GLY A 804 4.33 3.70 -17.42
C GLY A 804 4.94 2.62 -18.29
N VAL A 805 4.08 2.08 -19.17
CA VAL A 805 4.41 1.01 -20.13
C VAL A 805 3.72 1.24 -21.47
N ALA A 806 4.41 0.94 -22.56
CA ALA A 806 3.82 0.95 -23.89
C ALA A 806 4.37 -0.19 -24.75
N SER A 807 3.51 -0.76 -25.60
CA SER A 807 3.88 -1.80 -26.56
C SER A 807 4.48 -1.19 -27.84
N PHE A 808 5.30 -2.00 -28.50
CA PHE A 808 5.76 -1.74 -29.87
C PHE A 808 4.88 -2.49 -30.88
N PRO A 809 4.92 -2.11 -32.17
CA PRO A 809 4.37 -2.95 -33.24
C PRO A 809 5.03 -4.34 -33.28
N PRO A 810 4.28 -5.39 -33.67
CA PRO A 810 4.85 -6.70 -33.95
C PRO A 810 6.04 -6.60 -34.92
N GLY A 811 7.17 -7.22 -34.57
CA GLY A 811 8.39 -7.21 -35.38
C GLY A 811 9.36 -6.04 -35.15
N SER A 812 9.09 -5.14 -34.20
CA SER A 812 10.00 -4.03 -33.86
C SER A 812 11.41 -4.49 -33.42
N GLU A 813 12.43 -3.77 -33.87
CA GLU A 813 13.83 -3.97 -33.48
C GLU A 813 14.09 -3.61 -32.01
N HIS A 814 13.27 -2.75 -31.40
CA HIS A 814 13.37 -2.39 -29.99
C HIS A 814 12.76 -3.44 -29.03
N GLY A 815 11.97 -4.39 -29.54
CA GLY A 815 11.33 -5.45 -28.75
C GLY A 815 9.80 -5.41 -28.87
N ALA A 816 9.11 -5.96 -27.88
CA ALA A 816 7.65 -6.00 -27.80
C ALA A 816 7.04 -4.89 -26.94
N PHE A 817 7.75 -4.40 -25.92
CA PHE A 817 7.32 -3.26 -25.09
C PHE A 817 8.50 -2.52 -24.45
N PHE A 818 8.23 -1.34 -23.92
CA PHE A 818 9.18 -0.55 -23.12
C PHE A 818 8.53 0.03 -21.87
N THR A 819 9.33 0.30 -20.83
CA THR A 819 8.90 0.90 -19.57
C THR A 819 9.85 2.01 -19.13
N TRP A 820 9.32 3.08 -18.53
CA TRP A 820 10.09 4.24 -18.09
C TRP A 820 9.92 4.56 -16.59
N THR A 821 10.98 5.09 -15.97
CA THR A 821 10.94 5.64 -14.61
C THR A 821 10.70 7.15 -14.63
N LYS A 822 10.41 7.74 -13.47
CA LYS A 822 10.30 9.19 -13.30
C LYS A 822 11.63 9.93 -13.49
N ASN A 823 12.77 9.24 -13.43
CA ASN A 823 14.11 9.84 -13.47
C ASN A 823 14.63 10.02 -14.91
N GLY A 824 13.98 9.40 -15.90
CA GLY A 824 14.43 9.34 -17.30
C GLY A 824 14.92 7.97 -17.77
N ASP A 825 14.97 6.95 -16.91
CA ASP A 825 15.45 5.61 -17.30
C ASP A 825 14.41 4.88 -18.19
N LEU A 826 14.86 4.20 -19.25
CA LEU A 826 14.03 3.33 -20.09
C LEU A 826 14.63 1.92 -20.17
N CYS A 827 13.79 0.89 -20.01
CA CYS A 827 14.15 -0.50 -20.29
C CYS A 827 13.27 -1.04 -21.44
N PHE A 828 13.87 -1.78 -22.37
CA PHE A 828 13.24 -2.31 -23.58
C PHE A 828 13.16 -3.84 -23.56
N TRP A 829 12.01 -4.42 -23.89
CA TRP A 829 11.67 -5.79 -23.49
C TRP A 829 11.11 -6.66 -24.61
N GLU A 830 11.51 -7.92 -24.63
CA GLU A 830 10.86 -8.99 -25.40
C GLU A 830 9.48 -9.37 -24.82
N THR A 831 8.63 -10.02 -25.62
CA THR A 831 7.36 -10.63 -25.15
C THR A 831 7.57 -11.60 -23.98
N GLY A 832 8.72 -12.28 -23.94
CA GLY A 832 9.16 -13.14 -22.82
C GLY A 832 9.73 -12.39 -21.61
N GLY A 833 9.64 -11.05 -21.58
CA GLY A 833 10.18 -10.20 -20.51
C GLY A 833 11.71 -10.28 -20.37
N ALA A 834 12.43 -10.54 -21.47
CA ALA A 834 13.89 -10.43 -21.51
C ALA A 834 14.27 -8.99 -21.89
N LEU A 835 15.33 -8.45 -21.28
CA LEU A 835 15.81 -7.10 -21.53
C LEU A 835 16.64 -7.09 -22.83
N ARG A 836 16.26 -6.28 -23.83
CA ARG A 836 17.09 -6.00 -25.02
C ARG A 836 18.10 -4.89 -24.78
N HIS A 837 17.66 -3.79 -24.17
CA HIS A 837 18.44 -2.55 -24.08
C HIS A 837 18.00 -1.70 -22.87
N LYS A 838 18.90 -0.82 -22.42
CA LYS A 838 18.63 0.27 -21.46
C LYS A 838 18.99 1.60 -22.12
N ALA A 839 18.17 2.62 -21.94
CA ALA A 839 18.45 3.97 -22.37
C ALA A 839 18.07 5.01 -21.30
N TYR A 840 18.40 6.27 -21.56
CA TYR A 840 18.14 7.38 -20.64
C TYR A 840 17.73 8.65 -21.40
N ILE A 841 16.56 9.20 -21.08
CA ILE A 841 16.12 10.52 -21.57
C ILE A 841 16.53 11.57 -20.55
N ARG A 842 17.36 12.53 -20.99
CA ARG A 842 17.88 13.59 -20.12
C ARG A 842 16.81 14.64 -19.83
N LEU A 843 16.41 14.71 -18.57
CA LEU A 843 15.55 15.78 -18.05
C LEU A 843 16.41 17.00 -17.68
N GLU A 844 16.04 18.18 -18.16
CA GLU A 844 16.61 19.43 -17.63
C GLU A 844 16.09 19.65 -16.21
N GLN A 845 17.02 19.78 -15.27
CA GLN A 845 16.74 20.22 -13.91
C GLN A 845 17.03 21.72 -13.87
N GLN A 846 16.05 22.53 -13.45
CA GLN A 846 16.24 23.97 -13.30
C GLN A 846 16.85 24.27 -11.94
N ASP A 847 18.04 24.86 -11.91
CA ASP A 847 18.71 25.34 -10.68
C ASP A 847 18.03 26.60 -10.13
N LEU A 848 16.77 26.46 -9.73
CA LEU A 848 15.98 27.48 -9.03
C LEU A 848 16.10 27.23 -7.51
N ASP A 849 16.49 28.26 -6.75
CA ASP A 849 16.54 28.26 -5.28
C ASP A 849 15.13 28.27 -4.64
N GLY A 850 14.25 27.33 -5.03
CA GLY A 850 12.83 27.36 -4.66
C GLY A 850 12.09 26.02 -4.75
N ASP A 851 10.90 25.99 -4.17
CA ASP A 851 10.15 24.79 -3.77
C ASP A 851 9.58 23.89 -4.89
N LEU A 852 9.80 24.22 -6.16
CA LEU A 852 9.13 23.57 -7.30
C LEU A 852 9.40 22.06 -7.42
N GLY A 853 10.45 21.55 -6.79
CA GLY A 853 10.84 20.13 -6.79
C GLY A 853 11.63 19.74 -8.05
N GLN A 854 12.09 18.48 -8.09
CA GLN A 854 12.82 17.97 -9.26
C GLN A 854 11.90 17.81 -10.48
N ASN A 855 12.49 17.89 -11.67
CA ASN A 855 11.81 17.53 -12.90
C ASN A 855 11.68 16.00 -13.01
N GLU A 856 10.52 15.53 -13.46
CA GLU A 856 10.17 14.11 -13.54
C GLU A 856 9.59 13.78 -14.91
N LEU A 857 10.04 12.68 -15.51
CA LEU A 857 9.46 12.13 -16.74
C LEU A 857 8.08 11.56 -16.42
N ARG A 858 7.03 12.08 -17.06
CA ARG A 858 5.66 11.59 -16.89
C ARG A 858 5.32 10.51 -17.90
N ILE A 859 5.54 10.81 -19.17
CA ILE A 859 4.99 10.04 -20.28
C ILE A 859 5.98 9.90 -21.42
N VAL A 860 6.00 8.71 -22.03
CA VAL A 860 6.67 8.45 -23.30
C VAL A 860 5.70 7.76 -24.27
N ARG A 861 5.84 8.08 -25.56
CA ARG A 861 5.17 7.43 -26.70
C ARG A 861 6.18 7.21 -27.82
N PHE A 862 5.90 6.26 -28.71
CA PHE A 862 6.73 5.90 -29.86
C PHE A 862 5.93 6.13 -31.15
N SER A 863 6.48 6.86 -32.12
CA SER A 863 5.87 7.01 -33.45
C SER A 863 6.35 5.89 -34.38
N ARG A 864 5.41 5.09 -34.87
CA ARG A 864 5.67 3.92 -35.70
C ARG A 864 6.14 4.28 -37.12
N LYS A 865 5.80 5.49 -37.59
CA LYS A 865 6.17 6.00 -38.92
C LYS A 865 7.57 6.62 -38.98
N THR A 866 8.09 7.07 -37.83
CA THR A 866 9.37 7.81 -37.76
C THR A 866 10.44 7.11 -36.90
N SER A 867 10.05 6.09 -36.13
CA SER A 867 10.88 5.43 -35.11
C SER A 867 11.42 6.38 -34.03
N LEU A 868 10.81 7.55 -33.85
CA LEU A 868 11.17 8.53 -32.83
C LEU A 868 10.30 8.40 -31.58
N PHE A 869 10.89 8.76 -30.44
CA PHE A 869 10.21 8.79 -29.15
C PHE A 869 9.77 10.22 -28.83
N VAL A 870 8.57 10.36 -28.25
CA VAL A 870 8.01 11.63 -27.79
C VAL A 870 7.83 11.53 -26.28
N ALA A 871 8.47 12.43 -25.53
CA ALA A 871 8.51 12.40 -24.07
C ALA A 871 7.99 13.72 -23.47
N GLY A 872 7.14 13.62 -22.45
CA GLY A 872 6.57 14.76 -21.73
C GLY A 872 6.91 14.73 -20.24
N ASP A 873 7.28 15.88 -19.67
CA ASP A 873 7.76 16.00 -18.30
C ASP A 873 6.80 16.73 -17.33
N ARG A 874 7.22 16.82 -16.06
CA ARG A 874 6.49 17.45 -14.96
C ARG A 874 6.38 18.98 -15.09
N PHE A 875 7.24 19.62 -15.87
CA PHE A 875 7.22 21.07 -16.06
C PHE A 875 6.57 21.51 -17.37
N GLY A 876 6.09 20.58 -18.21
CA GLY A 876 5.42 20.88 -19.47
C GLY A 876 6.36 20.97 -20.67
N MET A 877 7.61 20.53 -20.52
CA MET A 877 8.51 20.37 -21.66
C MET A 877 8.15 19.09 -22.43
N LEU A 878 8.27 19.20 -23.74
CA LEU A 878 8.08 18.13 -24.70
C LEU A 878 9.41 17.91 -25.42
N GLN A 879 9.88 16.67 -25.46
CA GLN A 879 11.10 16.27 -26.17
C GLN A 879 10.78 15.28 -27.30
N LEU A 880 11.41 15.46 -28.45
CA LEU A 880 11.46 14.48 -29.53
C LEU A 880 12.86 13.85 -29.53
N VAL A 881 12.96 12.55 -29.33
CA VAL A 881 14.21 11.84 -29.02
C VAL A 881 14.50 10.75 -30.04
N ALA A 882 15.75 10.67 -30.50
CA ALA A 882 16.23 9.64 -31.41
C ALA A 882 16.74 8.40 -30.66
N PRO A 883 16.40 7.16 -31.07
CA PRO A 883 16.88 5.95 -30.40
C PRO A 883 18.36 5.61 -30.68
N SER A 884 19.02 6.34 -31.58
CA SER A 884 20.41 6.13 -31.99
C SER A 884 21.44 6.57 -30.95
N ASP A 885 21.14 7.66 -30.23
CA ASP A 885 22.03 8.30 -29.25
C ASP A 885 21.29 8.81 -28.00
N TRP A 886 19.95 8.73 -28.00
CA TRP A 886 19.04 9.21 -26.94
C TRP A 886 19.16 10.71 -26.64
N ASN A 887 19.70 11.48 -27.58
CA ASN A 887 19.63 12.93 -27.55
C ASN A 887 18.26 13.41 -28.04
N ALA A 888 17.80 14.54 -27.50
CA ALA A 888 16.64 15.23 -28.01
C ALA A 888 16.99 15.95 -29.32
N LEU A 889 16.33 15.57 -30.40
CA LEU A 889 16.34 16.25 -31.70
C LEU A 889 15.68 17.63 -31.61
N TRP A 890 14.64 17.72 -30.77
CA TRP A 890 13.89 18.94 -30.50
C TRP A 890 13.43 18.93 -29.03
N ILE A 891 13.54 20.08 -28.37
CA ILE A 891 13.01 20.36 -27.04
C ILE A 891 12.18 21.63 -27.16
N GLY A 892 10.97 21.63 -26.61
CA GLY A 892 10.14 22.83 -26.53
C GLY A 892 9.24 22.83 -25.30
N ARG A 893 8.97 24.00 -24.76
CA ARG A 893 7.94 24.18 -23.74
C ARG A 893 6.57 24.15 -24.42
N ALA A 894 5.89 23.01 -24.37
CA ALA A 894 4.51 22.93 -24.80
C ALA A 894 3.61 23.58 -23.73
N HIS A 895 3.65 23.04 -22.52
CA HIS A 895 2.67 23.33 -21.48
C HIS A 895 3.22 24.17 -20.32
N GLY A 896 2.31 24.80 -19.59
CA GLY A 896 2.60 25.55 -18.36
C GLY A 896 2.88 24.65 -17.16
N THR A 897 2.33 23.42 -17.15
CA THR A 897 2.50 22.43 -16.07
C THR A 897 2.67 21.02 -16.65
N GLU A 898 2.67 19.95 -15.82
CA GLU A 898 2.99 18.59 -16.26
C GLU A 898 2.17 18.10 -17.45
N VAL A 899 2.84 17.40 -18.38
CA VAL A 899 2.20 16.72 -19.52
C VAL A 899 1.50 15.47 -19.00
N THR A 900 0.19 15.37 -19.19
CA THR A 900 -0.65 14.30 -18.65
C THR A 900 -0.78 13.13 -19.61
N ASP A 901 -1.00 13.40 -20.90
CA ASP A 901 -1.06 12.40 -21.96
C ASP A 901 -0.52 12.93 -23.28
N ILE A 902 -0.17 11.99 -24.17
CA ILE A 902 0.33 12.21 -25.52
C ILE A 902 -0.33 11.16 -26.41
N ALA A 903 -1.05 11.64 -27.43
CA ALA A 903 -1.62 10.81 -28.49
C ALA A 903 -0.89 11.09 -29.81
N ILE A 904 -0.49 10.04 -30.53
CA ILE A 904 0.19 10.14 -31.82
C ILE A 904 -0.73 9.55 -32.90
N HIS A 905 -0.97 10.31 -33.97
CA HIS A 905 -1.59 9.80 -35.19
C HIS A 905 -0.55 9.77 -36.31
N ASP A 906 0.14 8.63 -36.44
CA ASP A 906 1.30 8.44 -37.32
C ASP A 906 1.05 8.89 -38.78
N ASP A 907 -0.05 8.45 -39.39
CA ASP A 907 -0.32 8.62 -40.82
C ASP A 907 -0.33 10.09 -41.24
N SER A 908 -1.07 10.93 -40.51
CA SER A 908 -1.06 12.40 -40.69
C SER A 908 0.07 13.10 -39.96
N SER A 909 0.85 12.35 -39.18
CA SER A 909 1.99 12.81 -38.38
C SER A 909 1.63 13.94 -37.41
N PHE A 910 0.46 13.81 -36.77
CA PHE A 910 0.07 14.68 -35.67
C PHE A 910 0.43 14.07 -34.32
N ILE A 911 0.83 14.94 -33.40
CA ILE A 911 1.03 14.65 -31.99
C ILE A 911 0.15 15.61 -31.20
N ALA A 912 -0.79 15.09 -30.42
CA ALA A 912 -1.60 15.87 -29.50
C ALA A 912 -1.08 15.65 -28.07
N THR A 913 -0.89 16.72 -27.31
CA THR A 913 -0.46 16.71 -25.91
C THR A 913 -1.50 17.38 -25.03
N SER A 914 -1.63 16.92 -23.78
CA SER A 914 -2.51 17.51 -22.76
C SER A 914 -1.75 17.81 -21.47
N SER A 915 -2.28 18.72 -20.66
CA SER A 915 -1.68 19.07 -19.36
C SER A 915 -2.74 19.38 -18.29
N ARG A 916 -2.27 19.48 -17.03
CA ARG A 916 -3.04 20.09 -15.94
C ARG A 916 -3.22 21.60 -16.09
N ASP A 917 -2.56 22.24 -17.05
CA ASP A 917 -2.74 23.67 -17.37
C ASP A 917 -4.07 23.98 -18.09
N GLN A 918 -4.96 22.98 -18.20
CA GLN A 918 -6.28 23.02 -18.84
C GLN A 918 -6.24 23.05 -20.38
N THR A 919 -5.05 23.15 -20.99
CA THR A 919 -4.88 23.21 -22.44
C THR A 919 -4.53 21.85 -23.06
N LEU A 920 -4.81 21.75 -24.35
CA LEU A 920 -4.19 20.80 -25.27
C LEU A 920 -3.35 21.57 -26.29
N GLN A 921 -2.33 20.90 -26.82
CA GLN A 921 -1.61 21.39 -27.99
C GLN A 921 -1.51 20.31 -29.07
N LEU A 922 -1.61 20.75 -30.33
CA LEU A 922 -1.49 19.92 -31.52
C LEU A 922 -0.24 20.33 -32.28
N PHE A 923 0.69 19.38 -32.43
CA PHE A 923 1.91 19.54 -33.20
C PHE A 923 1.83 18.75 -34.50
N LEU A 924 2.31 19.35 -35.59
CA LEU A 924 2.68 18.64 -36.81
C LEU A 924 4.15 18.23 -36.69
N HIS A 925 4.40 16.92 -36.79
CA HIS A 925 5.73 16.36 -36.79
C HIS A 925 6.34 16.49 -38.19
N ARG A 926 7.40 17.31 -38.32
CA ARG A 926 8.16 17.48 -39.57
C ARG A 926 9.61 17.07 -39.35
N GLU A 927 10.03 16.00 -40.00
CA GLU A 927 11.39 15.44 -39.94
C GLU A 927 11.89 15.25 -38.48
N ASN A 928 12.71 16.18 -37.98
CA ASN A 928 13.31 16.14 -36.64
C ASN A 928 12.74 17.25 -35.72
N SER A 929 11.54 17.78 -36.02
CA SER A 929 10.98 18.98 -35.38
C SER A 929 9.47 18.89 -35.15
N LEU A 930 8.98 19.57 -34.12
CA LEU A 930 7.55 19.72 -33.82
C LEU A 930 7.11 21.17 -34.06
N GLU A 931 6.18 21.35 -35.01
CA GLU A 931 5.57 22.64 -35.34
C GLU A 931 4.22 22.74 -34.63
N LEU A 932 4.02 23.74 -33.76
CA LEU A 932 2.73 23.98 -33.10
C LEU A 932 1.69 24.46 -34.12
N VAL A 933 0.65 23.65 -34.35
CA VAL A 933 -0.45 23.94 -35.29
C VAL A 933 -1.60 24.64 -34.57
N GLN A 934 -1.92 24.21 -33.36
CA GLN A 934 -3.08 24.69 -32.61
C GLN A 934 -2.89 24.49 -31.10
N THR A 935 -3.28 25.49 -30.31
CA THR A 935 -3.57 25.35 -28.88
C THR A 935 -5.09 25.33 -28.70
N MET A 936 -5.59 24.52 -27.77
CA MET A 936 -7.03 24.39 -27.45
C MET A 936 -7.21 24.52 -25.95
N ASP A 937 -7.99 25.52 -25.53
CA ASP A 937 -8.24 25.93 -24.14
C ASP A 937 -9.73 25.75 -23.75
N ASP A 938 -10.44 24.83 -24.41
CA ASP A 938 -11.88 24.63 -24.20
C ASP A 938 -12.25 24.02 -22.83
N HIS A 939 -11.28 23.47 -22.08
CA HIS A 939 -11.49 22.80 -20.80
C HIS A 939 -11.32 23.74 -19.61
N ILE A 940 -12.05 23.46 -18.52
CA ILE A 940 -12.00 24.23 -17.27
C ILE A 940 -11.18 23.47 -16.21
N GLY A 941 -11.00 22.16 -16.41
CA GLY A 941 -10.23 21.27 -15.53
C GLY A 941 -8.95 20.76 -16.19
N ALA A 942 -8.11 20.11 -15.38
CA ALA A 942 -6.95 19.38 -15.86
C ALA A 942 -7.38 18.29 -16.87
N VAL A 943 -6.76 18.28 -18.05
CA VAL A 943 -7.05 17.32 -19.12
C VAL A 943 -6.24 16.05 -18.86
N ASN A 944 -6.90 14.90 -18.80
CA ASN A 944 -6.34 13.66 -18.24
C ASN A 944 -5.86 12.66 -19.29
N ASN A 945 -6.56 12.54 -20.42
CA ASN A 945 -6.31 11.50 -21.43
C ASN A 945 -6.79 11.96 -22.82
N LEU A 946 -6.02 11.58 -23.85
CA LEU A 946 -6.26 11.92 -25.26
C LEU A 946 -6.43 10.67 -26.12
N LEU A 947 -7.28 10.75 -27.14
CA LEU A 947 -7.49 9.64 -28.08
C LEU A 947 -7.87 10.12 -29.48
N PHE A 948 -7.06 9.78 -30.49
CA PHE A 948 -7.44 9.89 -31.89
C PHE A 948 -8.28 8.67 -32.30
N ASN A 949 -9.23 8.86 -33.22
CA ASN A 949 -9.84 7.73 -33.93
C ASN A 949 -8.89 7.14 -34.99
N SER A 950 -9.23 5.98 -35.54
CA SER A 950 -8.39 5.21 -36.49
C SER A 950 -8.07 5.92 -37.82
N THR A 951 -8.76 7.00 -38.15
CA THR A 951 -8.53 7.83 -39.35
C THR A 951 -7.90 9.20 -39.04
N GLY A 952 -7.76 9.55 -37.77
CA GLY A 952 -7.37 10.88 -37.32
C GLY A 952 -8.38 11.98 -37.66
N SER A 953 -9.62 11.64 -38.06
CA SER A 953 -10.68 12.62 -38.31
C SER A 953 -11.31 13.18 -37.03
N ILE A 954 -11.14 12.49 -35.89
CA ILE A 954 -11.65 12.88 -34.57
C ILE A 954 -10.50 12.85 -33.56
N LEU A 955 -10.42 13.89 -32.73
CA LEU A 955 -9.61 13.94 -31.51
C LEU A 955 -10.55 14.07 -30.31
N LEU A 956 -10.46 13.11 -29.39
CA LEU A 956 -11.14 13.11 -28.09
C LEU A 956 -10.20 13.59 -26.98
N SER A 957 -10.76 14.30 -26.01
CA SER A 957 -10.08 14.61 -24.74
C SER A 957 -11.04 14.57 -23.57
N CYS A 958 -10.56 14.12 -22.41
CA CYS A 958 -11.35 14.08 -21.19
C CYS A 958 -10.66 14.85 -20.05
N SER A 959 -11.45 15.44 -19.15
CA SER A 959 -10.95 16.38 -18.15
C SER A 959 -11.59 16.19 -16.77
N ALA A 960 -10.88 16.63 -15.72
CA ALA A 960 -11.38 16.71 -14.35
C ALA A 960 -12.66 17.56 -14.21
N ASP A 961 -12.98 18.43 -15.18
CA ASP A 961 -14.26 19.17 -15.27
C ASP A 961 -15.48 18.31 -15.59
N ARG A 962 -15.30 16.99 -15.76
CA ARG A 962 -16.32 15.97 -16.08
C ARG A 962 -16.82 15.99 -17.52
N THR A 963 -16.15 16.72 -18.42
CA THR A 963 -16.47 16.69 -19.86
C THR A 963 -15.56 15.74 -20.64
N VAL A 964 -16.11 15.22 -21.74
CA VAL A 964 -15.34 14.68 -22.87
C VAL A 964 -15.65 15.54 -24.09
N PHE A 965 -14.63 16.16 -24.67
CA PHE A 965 -14.76 16.94 -25.90
C PHE A 965 -14.54 16.03 -27.12
N VAL A 966 -15.41 16.18 -28.12
CA VAL A 966 -15.25 15.60 -29.45
C VAL A 966 -14.87 16.73 -30.40
N ARG A 967 -13.65 16.68 -30.96
CA ARG A 967 -13.19 17.65 -31.95
C ARG A 967 -12.99 16.97 -33.31
N GLU A 968 -13.58 17.53 -34.36
CA GLU A 968 -13.45 17.03 -35.73
C GLU A 968 -12.37 17.79 -36.51
N ARG A 969 -11.65 17.06 -37.37
CA ARG A 969 -10.57 17.59 -38.19
C ARG A 969 -11.13 18.40 -39.37
N VAL A 970 -10.82 19.70 -39.41
CA VAL A 970 -11.21 20.63 -40.46
C VAL A 970 -9.98 21.13 -41.22
N HIS A 971 -10.09 21.22 -42.55
CA HIS A 971 -9.05 21.74 -43.42
C HIS A 971 -9.44 23.12 -43.94
N ARG A 972 -8.59 24.13 -43.72
CA ARG A 972 -8.74 25.49 -44.27
C ARG A 972 -7.73 25.70 -45.38
N GLN A 973 -8.21 25.77 -46.62
CA GLN A 973 -7.43 26.20 -47.78
C GLN A 973 -7.70 27.68 -48.06
N GLY A 974 -6.65 28.49 -48.18
CA GLY A 974 -6.74 29.89 -48.57
C GLY A 974 -5.38 30.43 -49.04
N GLU A 975 -5.37 31.13 -50.18
CA GLU A 975 -4.21 31.84 -50.76
C GLU A 975 -2.85 31.11 -50.60
N GLY A 976 -2.82 29.83 -51.00
CA GLY A 976 -1.60 29.01 -51.02
C GLY A 976 -1.25 28.30 -49.71
N VAL A 977 -1.96 28.57 -48.60
CA VAL A 977 -1.77 27.87 -47.32
C VAL A 977 -2.93 26.92 -47.05
N SER A 978 -2.61 25.66 -46.76
CA SER A 978 -3.56 24.61 -46.37
C SER A 978 -3.31 24.21 -44.92
N SER A 979 -4.05 24.81 -43.98
CA SER A 979 -3.95 24.49 -42.56
C SER A 979 -4.97 23.43 -42.14
N THR A 980 -4.62 22.61 -41.15
CA THR A 980 -5.53 21.70 -40.46
C THR A 980 -5.76 22.21 -39.05
N ALA A 981 -7.00 22.18 -38.56
CA ALA A 981 -7.34 22.39 -37.15
C ALA A 981 -8.33 21.30 -36.69
N TYR A 982 -8.46 21.12 -35.38
CA TYR A 982 -9.52 20.32 -34.77
C TYR A 982 -10.48 21.28 -34.05
N LEU A 983 -11.75 21.29 -34.47
CA LEU A 983 -12.77 22.17 -33.91
C LEU A 983 -13.75 21.36 -33.05
N PRO A 984 -14.16 21.85 -31.86
CA PRO A 984 -15.14 21.17 -31.01
C PRO A 984 -16.50 21.08 -31.70
N THR A 985 -16.96 19.86 -31.97
CA THR A 985 -18.29 19.59 -32.54
C THR A 985 -19.28 19.07 -31.50
N ARG A 986 -18.81 18.39 -30.44
CA ARG A 986 -19.64 17.98 -29.29
C ARG A 986 -18.90 18.10 -27.96
N ILE A 987 -19.68 18.32 -26.90
CA ILE A 987 -19.25 18.22 -25.50
C ILE A 987 -20.17 17.20 -24.83
N ILE A 988 -19.59 16.15 -24.27
CA ILE A 988 -20.30 15.11 -23.52
C ILE A 988 -20.07 15.36 -22.03
N THR A 989 -21.10 15.74 -21.29
CA THR A 989 -21.01 15.98 -19.85
C THR A 989 -21.34 14.70 -19.07
N LEU A 990 -20.42 14.26 -18.21
CA LEU A 990 -20.55 13.04 -17.41
C LEU A 990 -20.93 13.35 -15.95
N ARG A 991 -21.47 12.36 -15.23
CA ARG A 991 -21.85 12.48 -13.81
C ARG A 991 -20.65 12.79 -12.90
N SER A 992 -19.48 12.26 -13.27
CA SER A 992 -18.24 12.31 -12.50
C SER A 992 -17.04 12.42 -13.43
N ALA A 993 -15.87 12.76 -12.88
CA ALA A 993 -14.68 13.01 -13.67
C ALA A 993 -14.19 11.73 -14.39
N PRO A 994 -13.95 11.76 -15.72
CA PRO A 994 -13.34 10.68 -16.47
C PRO A 994 -11.85 10.49 -16.11
N LEU A 995 -11.45 9.22 -16.07
CA LEU A 995 -10.08 8.77 -15.81
C LEU A 995 -9.39 8.26 -17.08
N SER A 996 -10.10 7.48 -17.89
CA SER A 996 -9.56 6.84 -19.10
C SER A 996 -10.68 6.51 -20.09
N MET A 997 -10.36 6.63 -21.38
CA MET A 997 -11.24 6.33 -22.51
C MET A 997 -10.69 5.19 -23.37
N ALA A 998 -11.58 4.42 -23.99
CA ALA A 998 -11.24 3.45 -25.04
C ALA A 998 -12.41 3.28 -26.03
N PHE A 999 -12.14 3.18 -27.33
CA PHE A 999 -13.18 2.79 -28.30
C PHE A 999 -13.57 1.32 -28.12
N LEU A 1000 -14.86 1.02 -28.27
CA LEU A 1000 -15.40 -0.34 -28.19
C LEU A 1000 -15.41 -1.03 -29.56
N ASP A 1001 -15.58 -0.26 -30.64
CA ASP A 1001 -15.68 -0.77 -32.01
C ASP A 1001 -14.60 -0.18 -32.93
N SER A 1002 -14.29 -0.89 -34.00
CA SER A 1002 -13.25 -0.53 -34.97
C SER A 1002 -13.60 0.70 -35.82
N LYS A 1003 -14.86 1.13 -35.84
CA LYS A 1003 -15.32 2.34 -36.53
C LYS A 1003 -15.14 3.61 -35.68
N CYS A 1004 -14.91 3.45 -34.37
CA CYS A 1004 -14.88 4.52 -33.38
C CYS A 1004 -16.25 5.21 -33.17
N GLU A 1005 -17.36 4.49 -33.37
CA GLU A 1005 -18.73 4.99 -33.11
C GLU A 1005 -19.02 5.02 -31.59
N THR A 1006 -18.63 3.96 -30.86
CA THR A 1006 -18.91 3.78 -29.43
C THR A 1006 -17.66 3.92 -28.56
N LEU A 1007 -17.77 4.73 -27.50
CA LEU A 1007 -16.70 4.99 -26.53
C LEU A 1007 -17.06 4.40 -25.16
N LEU A 1008 -16.10 3.71 -24.54
CA LEU A 1008 -16.10 3.40 -23.11
C LEU A 1008 -15.33 4.49 -22.36
N VAL A 1009 -15.90 4.96 -21.24
CA VAL A 1009 -15.25 5.91 -20.34
C VAL A 1009 -15.35 5.40 -18.91
N SER A 1010 -14.20 5.24 -18.21
CA SER A 1010 -14.22 4.97 -16.76
C SER A 1010 -14.15 6.28 -15.97
N THR A 1011 -14.93 6.36 -14.89
CA THR A 1011 -15.16 7.59 -14.12
C THR A 1011 -14.85 7.41 -12.63
N MET A 1012 -14.47 8.50 -11.96
CA MET A 1012 -14.09 8.53 -10.54
C MET A 1012 -15.20 8.09 -9.56
N ASP A 1013 -16.47 8.10 -9.97
CA ASP A 1013 -17.58 7.56 -9.18
C ASP A 1013 -17.70 6.02 -9.24
N ARG A 1014 -16.80 5.35 -9.99
CA ARG A 1014 -16.64 3.88 -10.09
C ARG A 1014 -17.67 3.23 -11.02
N HIS A 1015 -17.86 3.86 -12.17
CA HIS A 1015 -18.68 3.39 -13.28
C HIS A 1015 -17.85 3.15 -14.56
N ILE A 1016 -18.38 2.33 -15.46
CA ILE A 1016 -18.11 2.43 -16.90
C ILE A 1016 -19.33 3.10 -17.54
N THR A 1017 -19.09 4.13 -18.34
CA THR A 1017 -20.13 4.80 -19.12
C THR A 1017 -19.88 4.55 -20.60
N LYS A 1018 -20.88 4.00 -21.30
CA LYS A 1018 -20.90 3.79 -22.75
C LYS A 1018 -21.51 5.02 -23.40
N VAL A 1019 -20.83 5.60 -24.39
CA VAL A 1019 -21.25 6.84 -25.07
C VAL A 1019 -21.18 6.63 -26.57
N ASP A 1020 -22.20 7.07 -27.31
CA ASP A 1020 -22.14 7.18 -28.77
C ASP A 1020 -21.49 8.53 -29.13
N VAL A 1021 -20.34 8.48 -29.79
CA VAL A 1021 -19.58 9.68 -30.22
C VAL A 1021 -20.30 10.41 -31.36
N THR A 1022 -21.12 9.69 -32.13
CA THR A 1022 -21.84 10.16 -33.32
C THR A 1022 -23.07 10.99 -32.97
N SER A 1023 -23.72 10.74 -31.82
CA SER A 1023 -24.77 11.61 -31.26
C SER A 1023 -24.29 12.46 -30.08
N GLY A 1024 -23.24 12.05 -29.38
CA GLY A 1024 -22.83 12.61 -28.09
C GLY A 1024 -23.68 12.13 -26.91
N THR A 1025 -24.50 11.09 -27.08
CA THR A 1025 -25.42 10.61 -26.03
C THR A 1025 -24.80 9.49 -25.19
N VAL A 1026 -25.09 9.52 -23.89
CA VAL A 1026 -24.78 8.41 -22.98
C VAL A 1026 -25.77 7.27 -23.22
N ILE A 1027 -25.26 6.10 -23.60
CA ILE A 1027 -26.05 4.90 -23.89
C ILE A 1027 -26.35 4.12 -22.61
N GLU A 1028 -25.32 3.92 -21.77
CA GLU A 1028 -25.37 3.10 -20.56
C GLU A 1028 -24.38 3.65 -19.52
N SER A 1029 -24.66 3.53 -18.23
CA SER A 1029 -23.66 3.77 -17.18
C SER A 1029 -23.79 2.74 -16.06
N SER A 1030 -22.80 1.86 -15.97
CA SER A 1030 -22.87 0.60 -15.24
C SER A 1030 -21.90 0.63 -14.05
N LYS A 1031 -22.39 0.33 -12.85
CA LYS A 1031 -21.62 0.30 -11.61
C LYS A 1031 -20.55 -0.80 -11.69
N ILE A 1032 -19.27 -0.47 -11.50
CA ILE A 1032 -18.19 -1.47 -11.45
C ILE A 1032 -18.17 -2.09 -10.06
N THR A 1033 -18.75 -3.29 -9.91
CA THR A 1033 -18.75 -4.05 -8.65
C THR A 1033 -17.84 -5.27 -8.70
N ASP A 1034 -17.49 -5.76 -7.52
CA ASP A 1034 -16.84 -7.05 -7.31
C ASP A 1034 -17.85 -8.06 -6.75
N PRO A 1035 -18.17 -9.17 -7.44
CA PRO A 1035 -19.12 -10.17 -6.94
C PRO A 1035 -18.58 -11.00 -5.77
N GLU A 1036 -17.29 -10.90 -5.42
CA GLU A 1036 -16.72 -11.58 -4.25
C GLU A 1036 -16.70 -10.70 -2.98
N SER A 1037 -16.76 -9.36 -3.12
CA SER A 1037 -16.66 -8.43 -1.97
C SER A 1037 -17.70 -7.31 -1.92
N GLU A 1038 -18.55 -7.18 -2.95
CA GLU A 1038 -19.51 -6.09 -3.17
C GLU A 1038 -18.91 -4.67 -3.28
N ASP A 1039 -17.58 -4.54 -3.15
CA ASP A 1039 -16.84 -3.29 -3.31
C ASP A 1039 -17.03 -2.72 -4.72
N ARG A 1040 -17.06 -1.38 -4.79
CA ARG A 1040 -17.00 -0.63 -6.05
C ARG A 1040 -15.58 -0.13 -6.29
N VAL A 1041 -15.11 -0.21 -7.53
CA VAL A 1041 -13.72 0.08 -7.92
C VAL A 1041 -13.66 0.98 -9.15
N ALA A 1042 -12.77 1.98 -9.16
CA ALA A 1042 -12.51 2.83 -10.33
C ALA A 1042 -11.36 2.23 -11.14
N LEU A 1043 -11.49 2.15 -12.46
CA LEU A 1043 -10.40 1.69 -13.32
C LEU A 1043 -9.59 2.90 -13.78
N ASN A 1044 -8.32 2.95 -13.37
CA ASN A 1044 -7.41 4.05 -13.67
C ASN A 1044 -7.06 4.10 -15.16
N ARG A 1045 -6.92 2.94 -15.81
CA ARG A 1045 -6.83 2.81 -17.26
C ARG A 1045 -7.68 1.63 -17.74
N ILE A 1046 -8.29 1.79 -18.91
CA ILE A 1046 -9.08 0.76 -19.59
C ILE A 1046 -8.55 0.48 -21.00
N ALA A 1047 -8.77 -0.74 -21.47
CA ALA A 1047 -8.51 -1.19 -22.84
C ALA A 1047 -9.55 -2.25 -23.25
N VAL A 1048 -9.84 -2.34 -24.54
CA VAL A 1048 -10.78 -3.32 -25.10
C VAL A 1048 -10.02 -4.40 -25.86
N ILE A 1049 -10.43 -5.65 -25.69
CA ILE A 1049 -9.95 -6.80 -26.45
C ILE A 1049 -11.12 -7.40 -27.22
N SER A 1050 -11.04 -7.40 -28.55
CA SER A 1050 -11.98 -8.11 -29.43
C SER A 1050 -11.48 -9.51 -29.74
N ARG A 1051 -12.35 -10.52 -29.64
CA ARG A 1051 -12.05 -11.88 -30.09
C ARG A 1051 -12.81 -12.20 -31.37
N HIS A 1052 -12.14 -12.02 -32.51
CA HIS A 1052 -12.68 -12.36 -33.82
C HIS A 1052 -12.95 -13.86 -33.96
N GLY A 1053 -14.18 -14.21 -34.33
CA GLY A 1053 -14.65 -15.59 -34.46
C GLY A 1053 -15.12 -15.91 -35.88
N HIS A 1054 -14.66 -17.04 -36.43
CA HIS A 1054 -15.25 -17.59 -37.66
C HIS A 1054 -16.64 -18.21 -37.38
N GLY A 1055 -17.68 -17.39 -37.24
CA GLY A 1055 -19.08 -17.82 -37.35
C GLY A 1055 -20.06 -17.34 -36.26
N GLU A 1056 -19.57 -16.89 -35.11
CA GLU A 1056 -20.37 -16.19 -34.09
C GLU A 1056 -19.72 -14.83 -33.79
N GLY A 1057 -20.53 -13.83 -33.45
CA GLY A 1057 -20.13 -12.41 -33.45
C GLY A 1057 -18.96 -12.06 -32.53
N ASP A 1058 -18.25 -10.99 -32.88
CA ASP A 1058 -17.08 -10.49 -32.17
C ASP A 1058 -17.39 -10.23 -30.68
N ALA A 1059 -16.77 -11.03 -29.82
CA ALA A 1059 -16.93 -10.90 -28.38
C ALA A 1059 -15.89 -9.92 -27.83
N ASN A 1060 -16.37 -8.80 -27.28
CA ASN A 1060 -15.53 -7.76 -26.69
C ASN A 1060 -15.38 -7.94 -25.17
N PHE A 1061 -14.15 -7.79 -24.68
CA PHE A 1061 -13.78 -7.89 -23.28
C PHE A 1061 -13.11 -6.60 -22.84
N LEU A 1062 -13.57 -6.05 -21.72
CA LEU A 1062 -12.98 -4.87 -21.10
C LEU A 1062 -11.90 -5.32 -20.11
N VAL A 1063 -10.67 -4.84 -20.31
CA VAL A 1063 -9.55 -5.05 -19.39
C VAL A 1063 -9.18 -3.71 -18.76
N GLY A 1064 -8.92 -3.71 -17.46
CA GLY A 1064 -8.42 -2.51 -16.78
C GLY A 1064 -7.75 -2.83 -15.45
N PHE A 1065 -7.11 -1.82 -14.88
CA PHE A 1065 -6.48 -1.91 -13.56
C PHE A 1065 -7.02 -0.85 -12.60
N SER A 1066 -6.92 -1.14 -11.32
CA SER A 1066 -7.16 -0.20 -10.23
C SER A 1066 -5.90 -0.08 -9.39
N SER A 1067 -5.43 1.16 -9.25
CA SER A 1067 -4.27 1.49 -8.42
C SER A 1067 -4.62 1.46 -6.93
N ALA A 1068 -5.89 1.70 -6.59
CA ALA A 1068 -6.38 1.81 -5.20
C ALA A 1068 -6.47 0.45 -4.47
N ASP A 1069 -6.91 -0.61 -5.16
CA ASP A 1069 -6.94 -1.99 -4.63
C ASP A 1069 -5.82 -2.89 -5.20
N LYS A 1070 -4.98 -2.35 -6.08
CA LYS A 1070 -3.78 -2.99 -6.65
C LYS A 1070 -4.12 -4.24 -7.47
N SER A 1071 -5.24 -4.17 -8.21
CA SER A 1071 -5.82 -5.28 -8.98
C SER A 1071 -5.86 -5.05 -10.50
N LEU A 1072 -5.70 -6.15 -11.24
CA LEU A 1072 -6.04 -6.28 -12.65
C LEU A 1072 -7.38 -7.00 -12.78
N ARG A 1073 -8.26 -6.51 -13.65
CA ARG A 1073 -9.64 -6.97 -13.77
C ARG A 1073 -10.04 -7.13 -15.24
N VAL A 1074 -10.81 -8.17 -15.54
CA VAL A 1074 -11.36 -8.45 -16.87
C VAL A 1074 -12.88 -8.60 -16.76
N TYR A 1075 -13.61 -7.90 -17.62
CA TYR A 1075 -15.06 -7.79 -17.63
C TYR A 1075 -15.66 -8.23 -18.99
N ASP A 1076 -16.84 -8.84 -18.94
CA ASP A 1076 -17.75 -9.01 -20.08
C ASP A 1076 -18.25 -7.62 -20.49
N ASN A 1077 -17.99 -7.14 -21.72
CA ASN A 1077 -18.39 -5.78 -22.12
C ASN A 1077 -19.90 -5.55 -22.05
N ASP A 1078 -20.67 -6.56 -22.47
CA ASP A 1078 -22.10 -6.38 -22.73
C ASP A 1078 -22.88 -6.30 -21.42
N LYS A 1079 -22.43 -7.02 -20.38
CA LYS A 1079 -23.09 -7.08 -19.06
C LYS A 1079 -22.30 -6.38 -17.94
N ILE A 1080 -21.08 -5.92 -18.23
CA ILE A 1080 -20.12 -5.34 -17.25
C ILE A 1080 -19.90 -6.28 -16.03
N LEU A 1081 -19.95 -7.60 -16.27
CA LEU A 1081 -19.72 -8.62 -15.24
C LEU A 1081 -18.23 -8.96 -15.12
N LEU A 1082 -17.70 -8.96 -13.90
CA LEU A 1082 -16.33 -9.39 -13.63
C LEU A 1082 -16.17 -10.88 -13.97
N LEU A 1083 -15.26 -11.19 -14.90
CA LEU A 1083 -14.94 -12.55 -15.33
C LEU A 1083 -13.73 -13.10 -14.58
N THR A 1084 -12.71 -12.27 -14.34
CA THR A 1084 -11.55 -12.64 -13.53
C THR A 1084 -10.82 -11.42 -12.96
N ARG A 1085 -10.12 -11.61 -11.84
CA ARG A 1085 -9.41 -10.60 -11.05
C ARG A 1085 -8.12 -11.20 -10.52
N GLU A 1086 -7.02 -10.49 -10.67
CA GLU A 1086 -5.72 -10.87 -10.09
C GLU A 1086 -5.03 -9.69 -9.40
N HIS A 1087 -4.20 -10.01 -8.42
CA HIS A 1087 -3.37 -9.08 -7.65
C HIS A 1087 -1.92 -9.57 -7.68
N GLY A 1088 -0.94 -8.69 -7.48
CA GLY A 1088 0.47 -9.10 -7.44
C GLY A 1088 1.41 -7.96 -7.09
N HIS A 1089 1.19 -6.80 -7.71
CA HIS A 1089 1.74 -5.54 -7.23
C HIS A 1089 1.27 -5.25 -5.81
N THR A 1090 2.16 -4.64 -5.05
CA THR A 1090 2.00 -4.32 -3.62
C THR A 1090 2.00 -2.84 -3.33
N GLU A 1091 2.44 -2.02 -4.28
CA GLU A 1091 1.98 -0.65 -4.41
C GLU A 1091 1.03 -0.47 -5.59
N GLY A 1092 0.55 0.76 -5.77
CA GLY A 1092 -0.37 1.10 -6.86
C GLY A 1092 0.17 0.62 -8.21
N ILE A 1093 -0.71 0.05 -9.03
CA ILE A 1093 -0.43 -0.19 -10.44
C ILE A 1093 -0.35 1.20 -11.11
N SER A 1094 0.75 1.48 -11.79
CA SER A 1094 0.98 2.75 -12.47
C SER A 1094 0.41 2.73 -13.88
N ASP A 1095 0.69 1.68 -14.65
CA ASP A 1095 0.20 1.54 -16.03
C ASP A 1095 0.12 0.08 -16.50
N MET A 1096 -0.61 -0.14 -17.61
CA MET A 1096 -0.83 -1.44 -18.25
C MET A 1096 -0.86 -1.31 -19.78
N CYS A 1097 -0.22 -2.24 -20.49
CA CYS A 1097 -0.38 -2.41 -21.94
C CYS A 1097 -0.77 -3.85 -22.31
N ILE A 1098 -1.25 -3.99 -23.55
CA ILE A 1098 -1.56 -5.28 -24.18
C ILE A 1098 -0.52 -5.52 -25.27
N LEU A 1099 0.02 -6.73 -25.31
CA LEU A 1099 0.84 -7.21 -26.42
C LEU A 1099 -0.03 -8.06 -27.34
N GLU A 1100 -0.02 -7.76 -28.63
CA GLU A 1100 -0.69 -8.58 -29.64
C GLU A 1100 0.03 -9.93 -29.76
N ASP A 1101 -0.74 -11.01 -29.72
CA ASP A 1101 -0.28 -12.39 -29.85
C ASP A 1101 -1.28 -13.11 -30.78
N SER A 1102 -0.78 -13.93 -31.69
CA SER A 1102 -1.56 -14.44 -32.84
C SER A 1102 -2.41 -15.66 -32.48
N GLY A 1103 -3.19 -15.59 -31.40
CA GLY A 1103 -3.94 -16.72 -30.86
C GLY A 1103 -4.97 -16.37 -29.78
N PRO A 1104 -5.59 -17.38 -29.13
CA PRO A 1104 -6.69 -17.22 -28.16
C PRO A 1104 -6.21 -16.81 -26.75
N THR A 1105 -5.01 -16.24 -26.66
CA THR A 1105 -4.38 -15.81 -25.40
C THR A 1105 -3.61 -14.54 -25.64
N TRP A 1106 -3.97 -13.47 -24.93
CA TRP A 1106 -3.26 -12.20 -24.98
C TRP A 1106 -2.21 -12.15 -23.88
N THR A 1107 -1.11 -11.45 -24.14
CA THR A 1107 -0.11 -11.16 -23.10
C THR A 1107 -0.34 -9.74 -22.58
N LEU A 1108 -0.73 -9.62 -21.32
CA LEU A 1108 -0.88 -8.34 -20.63
C LEU A 1108 0.41 -8.01 -19.87
N VAL A 1109 0.81 -6.75 -19.85
CA VAL A 1109 1.92 -6.26 -19.02
C VAL A 1109 1.38 -5.18 -18.08
N SER A 1110 1.63 -5.32 -16.79
CA SER A 1110 1.35 -4.29 -15.78
C SER A 1110 2.63 -3.82 -15.10
N THR A 1111 2.64 -2.57 -14.70
CA THR A 1111 3.75 -1.92 -13.98
C THR A 1111 3.28 -1.43 -12.62
N GLY A 1112 4.13 -1.61 -11.61
CA GLY A 1112 3.84 -1.19 -10.24
C GLY A 1112 4.78 -0.10 -9.77
N LEU A 1113 4.24 0.79 -8.92
CA LEU A 1113 5.05 1.77 -8.20
C LEU A 1113 6.08 1.11 -7.26
N ASP A 1114 5.90 -0.18 -6.94
CA ASP A 1114 6.82 -1.05 -6.19
C ASP A 1114 8.05 -1.55 -6.99
N ARG A 1115 8.32 -0.93 -8.15
CA ARG A 1115 9.45 -1.23 -9.05
C ARG A 1115 9.37 -2.59 -9.75
N THR A 1116 8.21 -3.24 -9.73
CA THR A 1116 7.99 -4.53 -10.42
C THR A 1116 7.23 -4.37 -11.73
N ILE A 1117 7.55 -5.24 -12.70
CA ILE A 1117 6.77 -5.46 -13.92
C ILE A 1117 6.19 -6.87 -13.83
N MET A 1118 4.91 -7.05 -14.11
CA MET A 1118 4.26 -8.36 -14.14
C MET A 1118 3.66 -8.63 -15.52
N VAL A 1119 3.99 -9.80 -16.07
CA VAL A 1119 3.54 -10.27 -17.39
C VAL A 1119 2.55 -11.40 -17.17
N TRP A 1120 1.37 -11.29 -17.79
CA TRP A 1120 0.22 -12.16 -17.55
C TRP A 1120 -0.30 -12.79 -18.84
N ALA A 1121 -0.75 -14.04 -18.76
CA ALA A 1121 -1.58 -14.65 -19.79
C ALA A 1121 -3.04 -14.35 -19.50
N LEU A 1122 -3.77 -13.79 -20.48
CA LEU A 1122 -5.23 -13.76 -20.49
C LEU A 1122 -5.72 -14.74 -21.56
N THR A 1123 -6.23 -15.90 -21.14
CA THR A 1123 -6.78 -16.93 -22.04
C THR A 1123 -8.30 -16.94 -21.97
N ILE A 1124 -8.98 -16.95 -23.12
CA ILE A 1124 -10.45 -16.93 -23.24
C ILE A 1124 -10.92 -18.13 -24.06
N ALA A 1125 -11.15 -19.25 -23.39
CA ALA A 1125 -11.49 -20.52 -24.03
C ALA A 1125 -12.93 -20.52 -24.61
N GLN A 1126 -13.11 -21.25 -25.72
CA GLN A 1126 -14.45 -21.62 -26.21
C GLN A 1126 -15.01 -22.79 -25.38
N PRO A 1127 -16.33 -22.87 -25.16
CA PRO A 1127 -16.97 -24.07 -24.66
C PRO A 1127 -16.91 -25.17 -25.72
N LEU A 1128 -16.17 -26.25 -25.45
CA LEU A 1128 -16.02 -27.39 -26.37
C LEU A 1128 -17.38 -28.02 -26.70
N SER A 1129 -17.75 -28.04 -27.97
CA SER A 1129 -18.82 -28.88 -28.49
C SER A 1129 -18.38 -30.36 -28.46
N PRO A 1130 -19.29 -31.31 -28.19
CA PRO A 1130 -18.96 -32.73 -28.29
C PRO A 1130 -18.64 -33.09 -29.75
N PRO A 1131 -17.61 -33.89 -30.03
CA PRO A 1131 -17.16 -34.15 -31.39
C PRO A 1131 -18.23 -34.89 -32.19
N ALA A 1132 -18.58 -34.35 -33.36
CA ALA A 1132 -19.42 -35.04 -34.33
C ALA A 1132 -18.67 -36.24 -34.91
N VAL A 1133 -19.28 -37.43 -34.86
CA VAL A 1133 -18.73 -38.63 -35.49
C VAL A 1133 -18.98 -38.56 -36.99
N VAL A 1134 -18.03 -37.96 -37.72
CA VAL A 1134 -17.98 -38.04 -39.19
C VAL A 1134 -17.15 -39.27 -39.56
N LEU A 1135 -17.81 -40.25 -40.16
CA LEU A 1135 -17.17 -41.40 -40.79
C LEU A 1135 -16.79 -41.02 -42.21
N GLU A 1136 -15.50 -41.00 -42.54
CA GLU A 1136 -15.06 -41.03 -43.94
C GLU A 1136 -13.74 -41.79 -44.09
N ALA A 1137 -13.50 -42.35 -45.28
CA ALA A 1137 -12.69 -43.55 -45.43
C ALA A 1137 -11.23 -43.30 -45.86
N CYS A 1138 -10.29 -44.01 -45.24
CA CYS A 1138 -8.92 -44.13 -45.77
C CYS A 1138 -8.90 -45.12 -46.95
N ALA A 1139 -8.52 -44.63 -48.14
CA ALA A 1139 -8.29 -45.45 -49.32
C ALA A 1139 -6.79 -45.53 -49.66
N THR A 1140 -6.25 -46.74 -49.50
CA THR A 1140 -5.13 -47.34 -50.27
C THR A 1140 -3.79 -46.58 -50.48
N ASP A 1141 -2.74 -47.26 -50.00
CA ASP A 1141 -1.42 -47.44 -50.62
C ASP A 1141 -0.39 -46.29 -50.67
N ARG A 1142 0.92 -46.58 -50.78
CA ARG A 1142 1.84 -47.57 -50.12
C ARG A 1142 3.22 -47.49 -50.79
N LEU A 1143 4.28 -47.85 -50.04
CA LEU A 1143 5.66 -48.15 -50.52
C LEU A 1143 6.43 -46.94 -51.10
N THR A 1144 7.76 -46.80 -50.99
CA THR A 1144 8.87 -47.57 -50.35
C THR A 1144 9.85 -46.52 -49.75
N ALA A 1145 10.45 -46.68 -48.56
CA ALA A 1145 11.59 -47.55 -48.19
C ALA A 1145 12.84 -47.32 -49.09
N VAL A 1146 14.09 -47.21 -48.60
CA VAL A 1146 14.89 -48.11 -47.71
C VAL A 1146 16.11 -47.33 -47.14
N ASN A 1147 16.87 -47.75 -46.11
CA ASN A 1147 16.61 -48.33 -44.77
C ASN A 1147 17.96 -48.51 -44.01
N GLY A 1148 17.93 -48.77 -42.69
CA GLY A 1148 19.09 -49.17 -41.86
C GLY A 1148 19.20 -48.33 -40.57
N GLU A 1149 18.73 -48.73 -39.38
CA GLU A 1149 19.08 -49.91 -38.53
C GLU A 1149 20.52 -49.82 -37.97
N VAL A 1150 20.80 -50.09 -36.68
CA VAL A 1150 20.31 -51.19 -35.81
C VAL A 1150 19.83 -50.72 -34.41
N THR A 1151 19.17 -51.61 -33.65
CA THR A 1151 18.46 -51.43 -32.35
C THR A 1151 19.20 -52.19 -31.20
N PRO A 1152 18.69 -52.54 -29.97
CA PRO A 1152 17.36 -52.34 -29.34
C PRO A 1152 17.30 -52.01 -27.81
N GLY A 1153 16.07 -51.77 -27.31
CA GLY A 1153 15.70 -51.82 -25.88
C GLY A 1153 14.23 -51.49 -25.63
N LYS A 1154 13.46 -52.33 -24.92
CA LYS A 1154 11.99 -52.17 -24.71
C LYS A 1154 11.54 -52.52 -23.28
N CYS A 1155 10.58 -51.74 -22.74
CA CYS A 1155 9.37 -52.15 -22.00
C CYS A 1155 8.74 -50.93 -21.28
N SER A 1156 7.46 -50.88 -20.86
CA SER A 1156 6.14 -51.31 -21.39
C SER A 1156 5.07 -50.85 -20.36
N PRO A 1157 3.82 -50.45 -20.73
CA PRO A 1157 2.96 -49.67 -19.84
C PRO A 1157 1.84 -50.46 -19.11
N VAL A 1158 1.62 -50.20 -17.81
CA VAL A 1158 0.44 -50.66 -17.02
C VAL A 1158 0.07 -49.62 -15.93
N SER A 1159 -1.20 -49.62 -15.51
CA SER A 1159 -1.78 -48.99 -14.30
C SER A 1159 -2.20 -47.50 -14.35
N LEU A 1160 -3.30 -47.23 -15.06
CA LEU A 1160 -4.25 -46.19 -14.64
C LEU A 1160 -5.00 -46.65 -13.37
N PRO A 1161 -5.14 -45.82 -12.32
CA PRO A 1161 -6.01 -46.14 -11.17
C PRO A 1161 -7.49 -45.84 -11.49
N PRO A 1162 -8.45 -46.70 -11.07
CA PRO A 1162 -9.87 -46.52 -11.42
C PRO A 1162 -10.63 -45.59 -10.45
N LEU A 1163 -11.62 -44.87 -10.99
CA LEU A 1163 -12.60 -44.11 -10.21
C LEU A 1163 -13.60 -45.04 -9.49
N ARG A 1164 -13.72 -44.93 -8.15
CA ARG A 1164 -14.98 -45.26 -7.46
C ARG A 1164 -15.13 -44.59 -6.08
N LYS A 1165 -16.33 -44.05 -5.83
CA LYS A 1165 -16.80 -43.68 -4.48
C LYS A 1165 -17.01 -44.95 -3.64
N VAL A 1166 -16.80 -44.85 -2.33
CA VAL A 1166 -17.27 -45.81 -1.33
C VAL A 1166 -18.10 -45.06 -0.28
N LEU A 1167 -19.23 -45.63 0.11
CA LEU A 1167 -20.15 -45.11 1.14
C LEU A 1167 -20.05 -45.97 2.41
N THR A 1168 -20.31 -45.37 3.57
CA THR A 1168 -20.33 -46.07 4.87
C THR A 1168 -21.37 -45.48 5.84
N LYS A 1169 -22.18 -46.27 6.56
CA LYS A 1169 -22.75 -47.60 6.26
C LYS A 1169 -23.94 -47.86 7.19
N GLY A 1170 -25.02 -48.44 6.66
CA GLY A 1170 -26.22 -48.83 7.42
C GLY A 1170 -27.44 -48.68 6.52
N GLU A 1171 -28.24 -49.71 6.22
CA GLU A 1171 -28.23 -51.14 6.60
C GLU A 1171 -28.01 -52.00 5.32
N ALA A 1172 -27.50 -53.24 5.31
CA ALA A 1172 -28.13 -54.51 5.70
C ALA A 1172 -29.59 -54.65 5.16
N GLN A 1173 -30.03 -55.75 4.52
CA GLN A 1173 -29.39 -57.05 4.20
C GLN A 1173 -30.16 -57.73 3.03
N THR A 1174 -29.82 -58.99 2.65
CA THR A 1174 -30.66 -59.95 1.88
C THR A 1174 -31.29 -59.50 0.54
N THR A 1175 -30.77 -59.92 -0.63
CA THR A 1175 -31.14 -61.15 -1.40
C THR A 1175 -32.62 -61.30 -1.80
N ALA A 1176 -33.02 -61.84 -2.96
CA ALA A 1176 -32.44 -62.10 -4.29
C ALA A 1176 -33.52 -62.86 -5.14
N ILE A 1177 -33.32 -63.03 -6.46
CA ILE A 1177 -33.86 -64.14 -7.29
C ILE A 1177 -35.42 -64.24 -7.36
N SER A 1178 -36.09 -63.74 -8.41
CA SER A 1178 -36.26 -64.31 -9.77
C SER A 1178 -36.89 -65.71 -9.82
N ALA A 1179 -38.10 -65.82 -10.41
CA ALA A 1179 -38.88 -67.07 -10.46
C ALA A 1179 -38.31 -68.14 -11.42
N GLY A 1180 -38.25 -69.39 -10.95
CA GLY A 1180 -37.50 -70.50 -11.56
C GLY A 1180 -38.28 -71.68 -12.16
N ARG A 1181 -39.59 -71.53 -12.45
CA ARG A 1181 -40.37 -72.44 -13.33
C ARG A 1181 -40.59 -73.91 -12.80
N PRO A 1182 -41.37 -74.82 -13.48
CA PRO A 1182 -42.51 -75.44 -12.79
C PRO A 1182 -42.78 -76.96 -13.05
N SER A 1183 -43.76 -77.51 -12.31
CA SER A 1183 -44.49 -78.76 -12.62
C SER A 1183 -45.72 -78.87 -11.70
N ARG A 1184 -46.92 -79.36 -12.07
CA ARG A 1184 -47.57 -79.68 -13.38
C ARG A 1184 -49.13 -79.61 -13.11
N PRO A 1185 -50.10 -80.26 -13.80
CA PRO A 1185 -51.39 -79.60 -14.07
C PRO A 1185 -52.67 -80.29 -13.55
N SER A 1186 -53.80 -79.66 -13.89
CA SER A 1186 -55.14 -80.23 -14.21
C SER A 1186 -56.01 -80.89 -13.12
N ASP A 1187 -57.19 -80.28 -12.99
CA ASP A 1187 -58.52 -80.85 -12.67
C ASP A 1187 -58.83 -81.33 -11.23
N GLY A 1188 -60.11 -81.16 -10.85
CA GLY A 1188 -60.63 -81.27 -9.48
C GLY A 1188 -61.44 -82.55 -9.20
N PRO A 1189 -62.46 -82.57 -8.30
CA PRO A 1189 -63.17 -81.42 -7.69
C PRO A 1189 -63.46 -81.53 -6.16
N ALA A 1190 -64.25 -80.57 -5.67
CA ALA A 1190 -65.23 -80.65 -4.57
C ALA A 1190 -64.83 -80.50 -3.06
N ALA A 1191 -65.62 -79.61 -2.42
CA ALA A 1191 -66.21 -79.68 -1.07
C ALA A 1191 -65.44 -79.26 0.22
N LYS A 1192 -65.93 -78.12 0.77
CA LYS A 1192 -66.58 -77.94 2.10
C LYS A 1192 -65.85 -77.25 3.28
N HIS A 1193 -66.57 -76.24 3.84
CA HIS A 1193 -66.43 -75.60 5.18
C HIS A 1193 -65.09 -74.86 5.48
N GLN A 1194 -65.01 -73.68 6.13
CA GLN A 1194 -65.93 -72.58 6.49
C GLN A 1194 -65.05 -71.36 6.97
N SER A 1195 -65.45 -70.11 7.26
CA SER A 1195 -66.74 -69.42 7.52
C SER A 1195 -66.74 -67.95 7.03
N SER A 1196 -67.90 -67.29 7.18
CA SER A 1196 -68.17 -65.84 7.15
C SER A 1196 -67.77 -65.16 8.50
N PRO A 1197 -67.76 -63.80 8.72
CA PRO A 1197 -68.73 -62.81 8.17
C PRO A 1197 -68.33 -61.33 7.89
N ARG A 1198 -68.98 -60.73 6.86
CA ARG A 1198 -69.63 -59.37 6.82
C ARG A 1198 -68.76 -58.07 6.98
N LEU A 1199 -69.09 -56.89 6.44
CA LEU A 1199 -70.12 -56.43 5.47
C LEU A 1199 -69.65 -55.15 4.69
N ARG A 1200 -70.00 -55.08 3.39
CA ARG A 1200 -70.55 -53.99 2.51
C ARG A 1200 -70.53 -52.47 2.87
N VAL A 1201 -70.98 -51.52 2.01
CA VAL A 1201 -70.89 -51.17 0.54
C VAL A 1201 -71.98 -50.13 0.17
N TYR A 1202 -71.69 -49.11 -0.68
CA TYR A 1202 -72.50 -48.72 -1.87
C TYR A 1202 -72.00 -47.45 -2.62
N ARG A 1203 -71.58 -47.64 -3.88
CA ARG A 1203 -72.05 -47.06 -5.18
C ARG A 1203 -72.78 -45.68 -5.25
N ASP A 1204 -72.52 -44.98 -6.38
CA ASP A 1204 -73.27 -43.89 -7.05
C ASP A 1204 -73.42 -42.50 -6.35
N GLY A 1205 -73.45 -41.40 -7.14
CA GLY A 1205 -73.77 -40.05 -6.65
C GLY A 1205 -73.44 -38.88 -7.61
N HIS A 1206 -74.43 -38.05 -7.92
CA HIS A 1206 -74.35 -36.89 -8.83
C HIS A 1206 -73.95 -35.56 -8.13
N ARG A 1207 -73.20 -34.71 -8.87
CA ARG A 1207 -73.50 -33.29 -9.22
C ARG A 1207 -73.76 -32.22 -8.11
N ALA A 1208 -73.49 -30.96 -8.49
CA ALA A 1208 -74.02 -29.70 -7.94
C ALA A 1208 -73.33 -29.07 -6.71
N ASP A 1209 -72.43 -28.12 -7.00
CA ASP A 1209 -72.64 -26.68 -6.81
C ASP A 1209 -72.91 -26.04 -5.43
N LEU A 1210 -72.16 -24.94 -5.23
CA LEU A 1210 -72.55 -23.64 -4.63
C LEU A 1210 -72.93 -23.51 -3.14
N GLN A 1211 -72.15 -22.64 -2.48
CA GLN A 1211 -72.59 -21.66 -1.46
C GLN A 1211 -73.02 -22.24 -0.08
N ASN A 1212 -73.08 -21.47 1.01
CA ASN A 1212 -72.90 -20.01 1.16
C ASN A 1212 -72.26 -19.59 2.51
N SER A 1213 -71.89 -18.31 2.59
CA SER A 1213 -71.98 -17.43 3.76
C SER A 1213 -71.47 -17.90 5.14
N SER A 1214 -70.32 -17.37 5.53
CA SER A 1214 -70.09 -16.60 6.78
C SER A 1214 -70.77 -16.99 8.10
N ARG A 1215 -69.96 -17.16 9.17
CA ARG A 1215 -69.77 -16.14 10.24
C ARG A 1215 -68.92 -16.68 11.39
N VAL A 1216 -68.11 -15.80 11.99
CA VAL A 1216 -67.75 -15.71 13.43
C VAL A 1216 -67.16 -17.00 14.07
N LEU A 1217 -65.94 -17.00 14.63
CA LEU A 1217 -65.09 -15.90 15.12
C LEU A 1217 -63.88 -15.62 14.24
#